data_AF-A0A2V6HYC3-F1
#
_entry.id   AF-A0A2V6HYC3-F1
#
_cell.length_a   1.000
_cell.length_b   1.000
_cell.length_c   1.000
_cell.angle_alpha   90.00
_cell.angle_beta   90.00
_cell.angle_gamma   90.00
#
_symmetry.space_group_name_H-M   'P 1'
#
loop_
_entity.id
_entity.type
_entity.pdbx_description
1 polymer ?
#
loop_
_entity_poly.entity_id
_entity_poly.type
_entity_poly.pdbx_seq_one_letter_code
_entity_poly.pdbx_strand_id
1 'polypeptide(L)'
;MHDIPPGALTPFVFSDPAGKRWPRLRLALLILGVLAFLGTVLFVQTLFVAPQMRVPFSLRQLKGQLKALQKANPASQIPPSSLLWQKFAAAKQAAKKLAGATATPAPPAKPRKKAPPDEVRLAFYTNGDPYSYASLEEHASLITHLCPEWITVVNGLGDISIDPDIRLPKFCTSKGIKLMPLLTNLVGDTWQPEAVENLAHGPPDRQESFFAKVIGALRDAKAAGVVVDWEQIDPVYKKDITAFIDRFCDALHNDDKELWLTVQPGQELDYIDFDELSDNVDRFVASLFDETSDIDPPGPLGSRPWFEGWLHVLLEGSDTKQWIITLGSYGYDWTIGGKKAELISFPEAMSRANNAEIESTEVSGPSYNPFFYFEDADKEHAVWFLDVVTFLNELREVRGQKAGGFALYRLGTEDPAIWDALAVAKDFKIDNQTREALEVLKGTDTITDVGEGEIVTVDESRADGMRKLAVDSEGYLTAKYTKFPEFPTLYHQGAGGEHQVAITFDDGPDPKWTPKILDILKAANAKAAFFLVGVNAEKYPGLVGRIVNEGHEIGNHTYYHPNLALAWPEHVRLELNATQLLIETITGRATTLFRPPYAADTQPSKMSELMPLQIAQELSYLVVLENIDPQDWAKPGADIILQRVKQQRRDGSIILLHDAGGDRSQTVAALPRILDWLHTRGDTIVSLSTLLGTTRDALMPPLQTTNPSLTRLVSSAGFRVYHALEEFLWAFMIVATALVVARTLIVIWLAYRFRRLPRSEFAGPVSIVMAAYNEGKVIAETLRSLLATDYKGELEIIVIDDGSRDETSSEVERMSDVDPRVRLLRQENRGKARALQRALAAVAHGVIVFVDADTHFQRDTLPLLLEPLADETIGAVSGHAKVGNLRTFIARCQSLEYTCGFNLDRRAYTRWNCITVVPGAISAIRKEAIDRAGGLSLQTLAEDTDLTLALHKDRQRIVYVPQAIAWTEAPESVRTLARQRFRWAYGTLQCLWKHRDMVFNWNYRALGWFSLPSVWFFQIILVAITPMVDLFLLASLPFGTWRAVLPFVVTFLSMDVILATLACILEREPITRAWRILPMRLIYRPMLSYCIWKAILRAIKGAWVSWGKLERTASVPVRA
;
A
#
# COMPACT_ATOMS: atom_id res chain seq x y z
N MET A 1 -31.10 -33.61 33.84
CA MET A 1 -30.11 -33.96 34.88
C MET A 1 -30.83 -33.97 36.23
N HIS A 2 -31.95 -34.72 36.34
CA HIS A 2 -32.87 -34.59 37.47
C HIS A 2 -33.03 -35.84 38.36
N ASP A 3 -32.46 -37.00 38.01
CA ASP A 3 -32.76 -38.25 38.74
C ASP A 3 -31.53 -39.01 39.28
N ILE A 4 -30.55 -38.31 39.88
CA ILE A 4 -29.49 -39.00 40.66
C ILE A 4 -29.44 -38.40 42.07
N PRO A 5 -29.64 -39.20 43.14
CA PRO A 5 -29.67 -38.70 44.51
C PRO A 5 -28.32 -38.09 44.95
N PRO A 6 -28.34 -36.99 45.73
CA PRO A 6 -27.13 -36.32 46.21
C PRO A 6 -26.48 -37.18 47.30
N GLY A 7 -25.50 -37.99 46.90
CA GLY A 7 -24.76 -38.91 47.78
C GLY A 7 -24.13 -40.12 47.06
N ALA A 8 -24.58 -40.43 45.83
CA ALA A 8 -24.14 -41.62 45.10
C ALA A 8 -22.97 -41.41 44.10
N LEU A 9 -22.56 -40.16 43.84
CA LEU A 9 -21.51 -39.83 42.87
C LEU A 9 -20.19 -39.55 43.59
N THR A 10 -19.19 -40.41 43.35
CA THR A 10 -17.81 -40.20 43.78
C THR A 10 -17.33 -38.85 43.22
N PRO A 11 -16.80 -37.91 44.04
CA PRO A 11 -16.39 -36.60 43.56
C PRO A 11 -15.29 -36.76 42.50
N PHE A 12 -15.56 -36.29 41.28
CA PHE A 12 -14.63 -36.35 40.14
C PHE A 12 -13.92 -35.00 39.94
N VAL A 13 -12.81 -35.01 39.21
CA VAL A 13 -12.03 -33.79 38.94
C VAL A 13 -12.86 -32.79 38.14
N PHE A 14 -12.91 -31.55 38.62
CA PHE A 14 -13.75 -30.43 38.19
C PHE A 14 -15.20 -30.40 38.69
N SER A 15 -15.67 -31.41 39.44
CA SER A 15 -17.03 -31.41 39.99
C SER A 15 -17.39 -30.08 40.67
N ASP A 16 -18.57 -29.56 40.34
CA ASP A 16 -19.17 -28.38 40.97
C ASP A 16 -20.56 -28.75 41.51
N PRO A 17 -20.63 -29.45 42.65
CA PRO A 17 -21.91 -29.90 43.20
C PRO A 17 -22.83 -28.75 43.59
N ALA A 18 -22.29 -27.54 43.80
CA ALA A 18 -23.07 -26.34 44.07
C ALA A 18 -23.64 -25.69 42.80
N GLY A 19 -23.12 -26.03 41.61
CA GLY A 19 -23.53 -25.45 40.32
C GLY A 19 -23.27 -23.94 40.18
N LYS A 20 -22.46 -23.34 41.05
CA LYS A 20 -22.26 -21.88 41.12
C LYS A 20 -21.12 -21.37 40.24
N ARG A 21 -20.19 -22.22 39.82
CA ARG A 21 -18.96 -21.82 39.08
C ARG A 21 -19.31 -21.26 37.70
N TRP A 22 -20.12 -21.98 36.93
CA TRP A 22 -20.49 -21.55 35.57
C TRP A 22 -21.37 -20.31 35.53
N PRO A 23 -22.44 -20.16 36.34
CA PRO A 23 -23.22 -18.93 36.37
C PRO A 23 -22.39 -17.69 36.74
N ARG A 24 -21.49 -17.80 37.72
CA ARG A 24 -20.60 -16.70 38.13
C ARG A 24 -19.62 -16.33 37.02
N LEU A 25 -18.95 -17.31 36.42
CA LEU A 25 -18.05 -17.03 35.31
C LEU A 25 -18.79 -16.48 34.09
N ARG A 26 -19.96 -17.05 33.76
CA ARG A 26 -20.79 -16.56 32.64
C ARG A 26 -21.21 -15.11 32.86
N LEU A 27 -21.61 -14.75 34.08
CA LEU A 27 -21.94 -13.37 34.42
C LEU A 27 -20.71 -12.47 34.31
N ALA A 28 -19.56 -12.89 34.85
CA ALA A 28 -18.32 -12.12 34.74
C ALA A 28 -17.87 -11.93 33.27
N LEU A 29 -17.91 -13.00 32.46
CA LEU A 29 -17.59 -12.95 31.03
C LEU A 29 -18.60 -12.10 30.25
N LEU A 30 -19.89 -12.14 30.62
CA LEU A 30 -20.91 -11.28 30.02
C LEU A 30 -20.64 -9.81 30.37
N ILE A 31 -20.36 -9.50 31.63
CA ILE A 31 -20.03 -8.14 32.07
C ILE A 31 -18.76 -7.65 31.35
N LEU A 32 -17.69 -8.44 31.35
CA LEU A 32 -16.44 -8.11 30.65
C LEU A 32 -16.65 -7.97 29.13
N GLY A 33 -17.43 -8.87 28.53
CA GLY A 33 -17.74 -8.82 27.10
C GLY A 33 -18.57 -7.59 26.73
N VAL A 34 -19.55 -7.22 27.55
CA VAL A 34 -20.34 -5.98 27.38
C VAL A 34 -19.46 -4.75 27.58
N LEU A 35 -18.60 -4.72 28.61
CA LEU A 35 -17.67 -3.60 28.83
C LEU A 35 -16.65 -3.47 27.69
N ALA A 36 -16.11 -4.58 27.19
CA ALA A 36 -15.20 -4.58 26.05
C ALA A 36 -15.90 -4.14 24.76
N PHE A 37 -17.12 -4.62 24.52
CA PHE A 37 -17.93 -4.19 23.37
C PHE A 37 -18.27 -2.70 23.45
N LEU A 38 -18.76 -2.21 24.59
CA LEU A 38 -19.04 -0.80 24.81
C LEU A 38 -17.77 0.05 24.67
N GLY A 39 -16.66 -0.38 25.25
CA GLY A 39 -15.36 0.31 25.11
C GLY A 39 -14.87 0.37 23.67
N THR A 40 -15.04 -0.72 22.91
CA THR A 40 -14.68 -0.76 21.48
C THR A 40 -15.60 0.13 20.65
N VAL A 41 -16.92 0.09 20.89
CA VAL A 41 -17.88 0.97 20.21
C VAL A 41 -17.58 2.43 20.50
N LEU A 42 -17.32 2.77 21.76
CA LEU A 42 -16.94 4.14 22.16
C LEU A 42 -15.63 4.55 21.48
N PHE A 43 -14.62 3.69 21.44
CA PHE A 43 -13.35 3.94 20.75
C PHE A 43 -13.54 4.12 19.25
N VAL A 44 -14.30 3.26 18.58
CA VAL A 44 -14.57 3.41 17.14
C VAL A 44 -15.34 4.70 16.88
N GLN A 45 -16.32 5.04 17.73
CA GLN A 45 -17.04 6.30 17.63
C GLN A 45 -16.12 7.51 17.75
N THR A 46 -15.08 7.46 18.59
CA THR A 46 -14.16 8.61 18.72
C THR A 46 -13.37 8.88 17.45
N LEU A 47 -13.10 7.88 16.62
CA LEU A 47 -12.42 8.04 15.32
C LEU A 47 -13.26 8.82 14.30
N PHE A 48 -14.58 8.88 14.48
CA PHE A 48 -15.50 9.64 13.63
C PHE A 48 -15.84 11.02 14.21
N VAL A 49 -15.35 11.36 15.41
CA VAL A 49 -15.54 12.69 15.99
C VAL A 49 -14.42 13.60 15.51
N ALA A 50 -14.77 14.60 14.70
CA ALA A 50 -13.81 15.58 14.21
C ALA A 50 -13.13 16.32 15.39
N PRO A 51 -11.79 16.43 15.38
CA PRO A 51 -11.05 17.16 16.40
C PRO A 51 -11.40 18.65 16.34
N GLN A 52 -11.73 19.25 17.49
CA GLN A 52 -12.03 20.68 17.57
C GLN A 52 -10.74 21.50 17.49
N MET A 53 -10.32 21.80 16.26
CA MET A 53 -9.19 22.69 15.99
C MET A 53 -9.69 24.10 15.70
N ARG A 54 -8.96 25.10 16.19
CA ARG A 54 -9.20 26.51 15.87
C ARG A 54 -7.99 27.03 15.12
N VAL A 55 -8.11 27.08 13.79
CA VAL A 55 -7.19 27.86 12.97
C VAL A 55 -7.54 29.34 13.17
N PRO A 56 -6.56 30.24 13.35
CA PRO A 56 -6.79 31.68 13.37
C PRO A 56 -7.65 32.12 12.18
N PHE A 57 -8.58 33.04 12.41
CA PHE A 57 -9.50 33.53 11.36
C PHE A 57 -8.74 34.12 10.15
N SER A 58 -7.62 34.79 10.41
CA SER A 58 -6.70 35.30 9.39
C SER A 58 -6.15 34.23 8.45
N LEU A 59 -6.17 32.96 8.85
CA LEU A 59 -5.71 31.80 8.06
C LEU A 59 -6.88 30.95 7.52
N ARG A 60 -8.15 31.25 7.90
CA ARG A 60 -9.35 30.52 7.46
C ARG A 60 -10.09 31.15 6.29
N GLN A 61 -9.92 32.45 6.10
CA GLN A 61 -10.75 33.24 5.19
C GLN A 61 -9.89 34.11 4.27
N LEU A 62 -8.96 33.46 3.58
CA LEU A 62 -8.13 34.10 2.56
C LEU A 62 -8.67 33.73 1.19
N LYS A 63 -9.88 34.22 0.86
CA LYS A 63 -10.13 34.60 -0.52
C LYS A 63 -9.18 35.78 -0.75
N GLY A 64 -8.31 35.72 -1.75
CA GLY A 64 -7.38 36.82 -2.05
C GLY A 64 -8.14 38.16 -1.94
N GLN A 65 -7.56 39.14 -1.24
CA GLN A 65 -8.21 40.44 -1.03
C GLN A 65 -8.13 41.27 -2.32
N LEU A 66 -8.55 40.68 -3.44
CA LEU A 66 -8.58 41.33 -4.72
C LEU A 66 -9.71 42.34 -4.71
N LYS A 67 -9.40 43.57 -5.10
CA LYS A 67 -10.37 44.65 -5.15
C LYS A 67 -10.32 45.33 -6.49
N ALA A 68 -11.47 45.42 -7.17
CA ALA A 68 -11.58 46.10 -8.44
C ALA A 68 -11.02 47.54 -8.39
N LEU A 69 -10.21 47.88 -9.39
CA LEU A 69 -9.79 49.25 -9.65
C LEU A 69 -10.40 49.70 -10.98
N GLN A 70 -11.30 50.68 -10.95
CA GLN A 70 -11.76 51.34 -12.18
C GLN A 70 -10.73 52.40 -12.59
N LYS A 71 -9.81 52.02 -13.47
CA LYS A 71 -8.91 52.93 -14.18
C LYS A 71 -9.17 52.88 -15.68
N ALA A 72 -9.20 54.04 -16.33
CA ALA A 72 -9.14 54.12 -17.78
C ALA A 72 -7.76 53.64 -18.24
N ASN A 73 -7.66 53.00 -19.41
CA ASN A 73 -6.42 52.43 -19.97
C ASN A 73 -5.20 53.38 -19.74
N PRO A 74 -4.31 53.08 -18.79
CA PRO A 74 -3.12 53.88 -18.52
C PRO A 74 -2.01 53.67 -19.56
N ALA A 75 -2.13 52.67 -20.45
CA ALA A 75 -1.17 52.37 -21.52
C ALA A 75 -1.34 53.26 -22.76
N SER A 76 -1.41 54.58 -22.56
CA SER A 76 -1.39 55.56 -23.67
C SER A 76 -0.04 55.59 -24.42
N GLN A 77 0.95 54.83 -23.95
CA GLN A 77 2.24 54.68 -24.61
C GLN A 77 2.21 53.39 -25.42
N ILE A 78 2.03 53.55 -26.73
CA ILE A 78 2.28 52.48 -27.70
C ILE A 78 3.75 52.05 -27.51
N PRO A 79 4.05 50.77 -27.22
CA PRO A 79 5.41 50.28 -27.15
C PRO A 79 6.21 50.69 -28.40
N PRO A 80 7.51 51.01 -28.29
CA PRO A 80 8.33 51.32 -29.46
C PRO A 80 8.33 50.19 -30.51
N SER A 81 8.08 48.94 -30.09
CA SER A 81 7.95 47.74 -30.90
C SER A 81 6.71 47.74 -31.82
N SER A 82 5.61 48.38 -31.42
CA SER A 82 4.31 48.28 -32.10
C SER A 82 4.30 48.80 -33.55
N LEU A 83 5.27 49.65 -33.92
CA LEU A 83 5.39 50.24 -35.26
C LEU A 83 6.61 49.74 -36.05
N LEU A 84 7.33 48.73 -35.55
CA LEU A 84 8.51 48.18 -36.24
C LEU A 84 8.17 47.62 -37.63
N TRP A 85 7.01 47.01 -37.80
CA TRP A 85 6.54 46.49 -39.08
C TRP A 85 6.49 47.55 -40.18
N GLN A 86 6.24 48.83 -39.85
CA GLN A 86 6.22 49.92 -40.83
C GLN A 86 7.62 50.19 -41.42
N LYS A 87 8.67 50.05 -40.59
CA LYS A 87 10.06 50.17 -41.04
C LYS A 87 10.41 49.01 -41.97
N PHE A 88 10.02 47.78 -41.62
CA PHE A 88 10.23 46.61 -42.47
C PHE A 88 9.45 46.68 -43.78
N ALA A 89 8.19 47.10 -43.76
CA ALA A 89 7.39 47.33 -44.96
C ALA A 89 8.05 48.35 -45.90
N ALA A 90 8.55 49.46 -45.35
CA ALA A 90 9.28 50.47 -46.13
C ALA A 90 10.59 49.92 -46.73
N ALA A 91 11.36 49.14 -45.95
CA ALA A 91 12.58 48.49 -46.41
C ALA A 91 12.31 47.49 -47.56
N LYS A 92 11.27 46.66 -47.44
CA LYS A 92 10.85 45.69 -48.47
C LYS A 92 10.41 46.40 -49.75
N GLN A 93 9.65 47.48 -49.64
CA GLN A 93 9.27 48.32 -50.79
C GLN A 93 10.48 49.00 -51.47
N ALA A 94 11.46 49.44 -50.69
CA ALA A 94 12.69 50.03 -51.21
C ALA A 94 13.56 48.97 -51.95
N ALA A 95 13.71 47.77 -51.38
CA ALA A 95 14.41 46.66 -52.01
C ALA A 95 13.75 46.23 -53.34
N LYS A 96 12.42 46.14 -53.37
CA LYS A 96 11.64 45.85 -54.59
C LYS A 96 11.80 46.91 -55.67
N LYS A 97 11.94 48.20 -55.29
CA LYS A 97 12.27 49.29 -56.23
C LYS A 97 13.69 49.19 -56.78
N LEU A 98 14.67 48.74 -55.98
CA LEU A 98 16.05 48.52 -56.44
C LEU A 98 16.18 47.29 -57.36
N ALA A 99 15.47 46.20 -57.07
CA ALA A 99 15.47 44.97 -57.88
C ALA A 99 14.85 45.16 -59.28
N GLY A 100 14.03 46.20 -59.47
CA GLY A 100 13.42 46.56 -60.75
C GLY A 100 14.38 47.01 -61.86
N ALA A 101 15.69 47.10 -61.61
CA ALA A 101 16.68 47.55 -62.60
C ALA A 101 17.46 46.43 -63.30
N THR A 102 17.50 45.20 -62.79
CA THR A 102 18.20 44.07 -63.44
C THR A 102 17.73 42.75 -62.83
N ALA A 103 16.81 42.03 -63.48
CA ALA A 103 16.50 40.66 -63.09
C ALA A 103 16.37 39.76 -64.32
N THR A 104 17.37 38.89 -64.51
CA THR A 104 17.31 37.70 -65.37
C THR A 104 16.38 36.65 -64.72
N PRO A 105 15.70 35.77 -65.49
CA PRO A 105 14.78 34.79 -64.91
C PRO A 105 15.53 33.79 -64.04
N ALA A 106 15.03 33.54 -62.83
CA ALA A 106 15.50 32.47 -61.96
C ALA A 106 15.29 31.09 -62.63
N PRO A 107 16.19 30.12 -62.41
CA PRO A 107 16.04 28.77 -62.95
C PRO A 107 14.82 28.06 -62.34
N PRO A 108 14.25 27.05 -63.02
CA PRO A 108 13.02 26.41 -62.57
C PRO A 108 13.25 25.65 -61.25
N ALA A 109 12.44 25.98 -60.24
CA ALA A 109 12.39 25.29 -58.96
C ALA A 109 12.25 23.77 -59.14
N LYS A 110 12.96 22.99 -58.33
CA LYS A 110 12.78 21.53 -58.23
C LYS A 110 11.28 21.23 -57.98
N PRO A 111 10.73 20.13 -58.50
CA PRO A 111 9.31 19.83 -58.35
C PRO A 111 8.97 19.61 -56.88
N ARG A 112 8.33 20.62 -56.26
CA ARG A 112 7.73 20.52 -54.93
C ARG A 112 6.74 19.34 -54.89
N LYS A 113 6.83 18.47 -53.87
CA LYS A 113 5.69 17.63 -53.49
C LYS A 113 4.54 18.59 -53.22
N LYS A 114 3.44 18.49 -53.97
CA LYS A 114 2.24 19.33 -53.76
C LYS A 114 1.86 19.29 -52.29
N ALA A 115 1.85 20.45 -51.63
CA ALA A 115 1.36 20.59 -50.26
C ALA A 115 -0.06 20.01 -50.15
N PRO A 116 -0.38 19.26 -49.08
CA PRO A 116 -1.72 18.72 -48.86
C PRO A 116 -2.78 19.84 -48.86
N PRO A 117 -4.02 19.54 -49.28
CA PRO A 117 -5.09 20.53 -49.45
C PRO A 117 -5.75 21.03 -48.14
N ASP A 118 -5.35 20.53 -46.96
CA ASP A 118 -6.03 20.81 -45.69
C ASP A 118 -5.29 21.87 -44.84
N GLU A 119 -6.03 22.77 -44.20
CA GLU A 119 -5.53 23.80 -43.28
C GLU A 119 -4.75 23.15 -42.13
N VAL A 120 -3.48 23.52 -41.97
CA VAL A 120 -2.67 23.08 -40.82
C VAL A 120 -3.18 23.77 -39.56
N ARG A 121 -3.43 22.95 -38.54
CA ARG A 121 -3.79 23.36 -37.17
C ARG A 121 -2.76 22.77 -36.23
N LEU A 122 -1.73 23.55 -35.92
CA LEU A 122 -0.64 23.19 -35.02
C LEU A 122 -1.02 23.60 -33.59
N ALA A 123 -0.64 22.82 -32.59
CA ALA A 123 -0.83 23.18 -31.19
C ALA A 123 0.48 22.99 -30.42
N PHE A 124 0.91 24.03 -29.71
CA PHE A 124 2.08 23.96 -28.83
C PHE A 124 1.72 23.29 -27.51
N TYR A 125 2.58 22.37 -27.07
CA TYR A 125 2.39 21.54 -25.87
C TYR A 125 3.58 21.71 -24.93
N THR A 126 3.30 22.07 -23.69
CA THR A 126 4.34 22.24 -22.67
C THR A 126 4.51 20.97 -21.86
N ASN A 127 5.76 20.52 -21.75
CA ASN A 127 6.05 19.26 -21.08
C ASN A 127 5.82 19.37 -19.56
N GLY A 128 5.19 18.36 -18.97
CA GLY A 128 4.88 18.35 -17.53
C GLY A 128 3.68 19.21 -17.12
N ASP A 129 3.13 20.04 -18.01
CA ASP A 129 1.92 20.82 -17.75
C ASP A 129 0.66 19.92 -17.85
N PRO A 130 -0.06 19.67 -16.74
CA PRO A 130 -1.23 18.81 -16.77
C PRO A 130 -2.40 19.41 -17.55
N TYR A 131 -2.52 20.75 -17.59
CA TYR A 131 -3.59 21.44 -18.31
C TYR A 131 -3.41 21.31 -19.82
N SER A 132 -2.16 21.35 -20.29
CA SER A 132 -1.81 21.12 -21.69
C SER A 132 -2.23 19.73 -22.17
N TYR A 133 -2.07 18.71 -21.32
CA TYR A 133 -2.50 17.33 -21.64
C TYR A 133 -4.02 17.17 -21.62
N ALA A 134 -4.72 17.82 -20.68
CA ALA A 134 -6.18 17.76 -20.60
C ALA A 134 -6.84 18.39 -21.85
N SER A 135 -6.40 19.59 -22.24
CA SER A 135 -6.87 20.25 -23.47
C SER A 135 -6.57 19.41 -24.73
N LEU A 136 -5.37 18.82 -24.82
CA LEU A 136 -5.02 17.91 -25.92
C LEU A 136 -5.97 16.71 -26.00
N GLU A 137 -6.31 16.09 -24.88
CA GLU A 137 -7.18 14.91 -24.84
C GLU A 137 -8.60 15.24 -25.31
N GLU A 138 -9.12 16.40 -24.90
CA GLU A 138 -10.45 16.88 -25.25
C GLU A 138 -10.56 17.29 -26.72
N HIS A 139 -9.55 18.00 -27.25
CA HIS A 139 -9.63 18.65 -28.56
C HIS A 139 -8.82 17.95 -29.68
N ALA A 140 -8.32 16.74 -29.42
CA ALA A 140 -7.49 15.96 -30.34
C ALA A 140 -8.04 15.86 -31.79
N SER A 141 -9.37 15.80 -31.98
CA SER A 141 -9.98 15.70 -33.32
C SER A 141 -9.86 16.97 -34.18
N LEU A 142 -9.53 18.11 -33.56
CA LEU A 142 -9.40 19.40 -34.21
C LEU A 142 -7.94 19.79 -34.47
N ILE A 143 -6.99 19.03 -33.93
CA ILE A 143 -5.55 19.27 -34.05
C ILE A 143 -4.98 18.39 -35.16
N THR A 144 -4.13 18.96 -36.01
CA THR A 144 -3.46 18.21 -37.10
C THR A 144 -2.01 17.89 -36.75
N HIS A 145 -1.34 18.81 -36.05
CA HIS A 145 0.06 18.69 -35.66
C HIS A 145 0.20 19.09 -34.18
N LEU A 146 1.03 18.38 -33.43
CA LEU A 146 1.35 18.68 -32.04
C LEU A 146 2.83 19.01 -31.92
N CYS A 147 3.16 20.14 -31.28
CA CYS A 147 4.53 20.60 -31.08
C CYS A 147 4.90 20.60 -29.60
N PRO A 148 5.45 19.50 -29.06
CA PRO A 148 5.92 19.44 -27.69
C PRO A 148 7.34 19.99 -27.52
N GLU A 149 7.60 20.70 -26.43
CA GLU A 149 8.93 21.17 -26.00
C GLU A 149 9.81 20.02 -25.51
N TRP A 150 10.60 19.40 -26.40
CA TRP A 150 11.36 18.19 -26.06
C TRP A 150 12.87 18.29 -26.22
N ILE A 151 13.37 19.08 -27.18
CA ILE A 151 14.78 19.05 -27.57
C ILE A 151 15.39 20.42 -27.33
N THR A 152 16.46 20.46 -26.54
CA THR A 152 17.20 21.70 -26.25
C THR A 152 18.66 21.58 -26.64
N VAL A 153 19.20 22.57 -27.33
CA VAL A 153 20.65 22.67 -27.61
C VAL A 153 21.35 23.21 -26.37
N VAL A 154 22.23 22.40 -25.75
CA VAL A 154 22.84 22.77 -24.45
C VAL A 154 24.19 23.47 -24.56
N ASN A 155 24.89 23.33 -25.69
CA ASN A 155 26.20 23.93 -25.89
C ASN A 155 26.60 24.02 -27.38
N GLY A 156 27.66 24.80 -27.67
CA GLY A 156 28.23 24.95 -29.02
C GLY A 156 28.96 23.73 -29.59
N LEU A 157 29.03 22.61 -28.87
CA LEU A 157 29.53 21.34 -29.38
C LEU A 157 28.43 20.52 -30.08
N GLY A 158 27.18 20.98 -30.03
CA GLY A 158 26.03 20.26 -30.60
C GLY A 158 25.54 19.12 -29.71
N ASP A 159 25.70 19.24 -28.39
CA ASP A 159 24.99 18.37 -27.45
C ASP A 159 23.54 18.84 -27.28
N ILE A 160 22.65 17.86 -27.10
CA ILE A 160 21.22 18.10 -26.90
C ILE A 160 20.75 17.46 -25.59
N SER A 161 19.85 18.14 -24.91
CA SER A 161 19.02 17.56 -23.85
C SER A 161 17.68 17.15 -24.46
N ILE A 162 17.18 15.97 -24.08
CA ILE A 162 15.89 15.46 -24.55
C ILE A 162 15.05 15.11 -23.32
N ASP A 163 13.87 15.71 -23.21
CA ASP A 163 12.91 15.45 -22.14
C ASP A 163 11.53 15.06 -22.72
N PRO A 164 11.34 13.79 -23.13
CA PRO A 164 10.14 13.39 -23.85
C PRO A 164 9.01 12.94 -22.92
N ASP A 165 7.78 13.40 -23.16
CA ASP A 165 6.59 12.78 -22.58
C ASP A 165 6.30 11.44 -23.28
N ILE A 166 6.54 10.36 -22.55
CA ILE A 166 6.37 8.98 -23.03
C ILE A 166 4.94 8.62 -23.44
N ARG A 167 3.93 9.41 -23.05
CA ARG A 167 2.52 9.20 -23.39
C ARG A 167 2.21 9.66 -24.82
N LEU A 168 2.83 10.76 -25.27
CA LEU A 168 2.43 11.46 -26.50
C LEU A 168 2.63 10.64 -27.78
N PRO A 169 3.75 9.92 -28.03
CA PRO A 169 3.92 9.17 -29.27
C PRO A 169 2.78 8.18 -29.56
N LYS A 170 2.33 7.47 -28.51
CA LYS A 170 1.20 6.53 -28.63
C LYS A 170 -0.12 7.27 -28.81
N PHE A 171 -0.34 8.34 -28.05
CA PHE A 171 -1.55 9.15 -28.13
C PHE A 171 -1.74 9.75 -29.53
N CYS A 172 -0.74 10.48 -30.04
CA CYS A 172 -0.77 11.11 -31.36
C CYS A 172 -1.00 10.08 -32.48
N THR A 173 -0.30 8.93 -32.43
CA THR A 173 -0.51 7.84 -33.41
C THR A 173 -1.96 7.33 -33.38
N SER A 174 -2.57 7.18 -32.19
CA SER A 174 -3.94 6.70 -32.06
C SER A 174 -5.00 7.67 -32.58
N LYS A 175 -4.69 8.97 -32.60
CA LYS A 175 -5.59 10.05 -33.05
C LYS A 175 -5.29 10.54 -34.47
N GLY A 176 -4.20 10.08 -35.09
CA GLY A 176 -3.77 10.54 -36.41
C GLY A 176 -3.15 11.93 -36.42
N ILE A 177 -2.64 12.40 -35.27
CA ILE A 177 -1.96 13.70 -35.13
C ILE A 177 -0.48 13.53 -35.48
N LYS A 178 0.07 14.43 -36.31
CA LYS A 178 1.49 14.45 -36.63
C LYS A 178 2.29 15.10 -35.49
N LEU A 179 3.30 14.39 -34.99
CA LEU A 179 4.15 14.89 -33.92
C LEU A 179 5.34 15.68 -34.52
N MET A 180 5.54 16.91 -34.06
CA MET A 180 6.56 17.84 -34.52
C MET A 180 7.32 18.44 -33.32
N PRO A 181 8.23 17.71 -32.64
CA PRO A 181 8.90 18.21 -31.45
C PRO A 181 9.62 19.54 -31.68
N LEU A 182 9.57 20.43 -30.68
CA LEU A 182 10.30 21.70 -30.67
C LEU A 182 11.79 21.46 -30.38
N LEU A 183 12.64 22.11 -31.16
CA LEU A 183 14.08 22.19 -30.99
C LEU A 183 14.47 23.64 -30.68
N THR A 184 14.78 23.91 -29.41
CA THR A 184 15.05 25.26 -28.90
C THR A 184 16.48 25.44 -28.37
N ASN A 185 16.95 26.68 -28.28
CA ASN A 185 18.16 27.08 -27.55
C ASN A 185 17.86 27.70 -26.17
N LEU A 186 16.64 27.53 -25.65
CA LEU A 186 16.25 27.96 -24.31
C LEU A 186 16.62 26.90 -23.25
N VAL A 187 17.51 27.26 -22.31
CA VAL A 187 17.89 26.39 -21.18
C VAL A 187 17.40 27.01 -19.87
N GLY A 188 16.31 26.49 -19.31
CA GLY A 188 15.58 27.18 -18.24
C GLY A 188 14.98 28.46 -18.79
N ASP A 189 15.23 29.60 -18.15
CA ASP A 189 14.75 30.93 -18.61
C ASP A 189 15.83 31.72 -19.38
N THR A 190 16.84 31.04 -19.91
CA THR A 190 18.00 31.70 -20.53
C THR A 190 18.30 31.14 -21.92
N TRP A 191 18.11 31.98 -22.92
CA TRP A 191 18.49 31.72 -24.30
C TRP A 191 20.01 31.53 -24.43
N GLN A 192 20.41 30.56 -25.26
CA GLN A 192 21.81 30.20 -25.51
C GLN A 192 22.17 30.49 -26.98
N PRO A 193 22.24 31.76 -27.42
CA PRO A 193 22.52 32.08 -28.81
C PRO A 193 23.90 31.55 -29.25
N GLU A 194 24.92 31.63 -28.38
CA GLU A 194 26.27 31.17 -28.71
C GLU A 194 26.33 29.66 -28.96
N ALA A 195 25.40 28.88 -28.41
CA ALA A 195 25.34 27.44 -28.65
C ALA A 195 24.97 27.15 -30.12
N VAL A 196 24.01 27.89 -30.66
CA VAL A 196 23.56 27.77 -32.06
C VAL A 196 24.59 28.38 -33.01
N GLU A 197 25.09 29.57 -32.69
CA GLU A 197 26.08 30.29 -33.52
C GLU A 197 27.37 29.48 -33.68
N ASN A 198 27.93 28.93 -32.60
CA ASN A 198 29.15 28.11 -32.65
C ASN A 198 28.93 26.76 -33.33
N LEU A 199 27.69 26.25 -33.30
CA LEU A 199 27.32 25.02 -34.00
C LEU A 199 27.24 25.28 -35.52
N ALA A 200 26.59 26.36 -35.94
CA ALA A 200 26.45 26.78 -37.32
C ALA A 200 27.79 27.20 -37.95
N HIS A 201 28.66 27.87 -37.20
CA HIS A 201 30.01 28.21 -37.64
C HIS A 201 31.02 27.03 -37.51
N GLY A 202 30.62 25.94 -36.86
CA GLY A 202 31.47 24.79 -36.58
C GLY A 202 31.84 23.95 -37.82
N PRO A 203 32.82 23.03 -37.71
CA PRO A 203 33.21 22.16 -38.83
C PRO A 203 32.07 21.21 -39.24
N PRO A 204 32.00 20.77 -40.51
CA PRO A 204 30.93 19.92 -41.04
C PRO A 204 30.64 18.65 -40.21
N ASP A 205 31.68 17.98 -39.71
CA ASP A 205 31.54 16.77 -38.89
C ASP A 205 30.74 17.00 -37.59
N ARG A 206 30.88 18.20 -36.98
CA ARG A 206 30.13 18.58 -35.78
C ARG A 206 28.65 18.77 -36.10
N GLN A 207 28.38 19.44 -37.22
CA GLN A 207 27.02 19.68 -37.70
C GLN A 207 26.33 18.35 -38.04
N GLU A 208 27.02 17.43 -38.74
CA GLU A 208 26.50 16.10 -39.07
C GLU A 208 26.25 15.25 -37.82
N SER A 209 27.14 15.33 -36.82
CA SER A 209 26.91 14.65 -35.54
C SER A 209 25.67 15.20 -34.83
N PHE A 210 25.42 16.50 -34.89
CA PHE A 210 24.21 17.12 -34.35
C PHE A 210 22.96 16.66 -35.11
N PHE A 211 22.98 16.69 -36.45
CA PHE A 211 21.89 16.20 -37.28
C PHE A 211 21.52 14.76 -36.94
N ALA A 212 22.52 13.88 -36.78
CA ALA A 212 22.31 12.49 -36.41
C ALA A 212 21.66 12.32 -35.03
N LYS A 213 22.04 13.15 -34.03
CA LYS A 213 21.42 13.13 -32.70
C LYS A 213 19.94 13.53 -32.76
N VAL A 214 19.61 14.62 -33.48
CA VAL A 214 18.23 15.09 -33.63
C VAL A 214 17.38 14.07 -34.41
N ILE A 215 17.87 13.57 -35.55
CA ILE A 215 17.17 12.55 -36.34
C ILE A 215 16.93 11.27 -35.51
N GLY A 216 17.90 10.87 -34.68
CA GLY A 216 17.74 9.76 -33.74
C GLY A 216 16.55 9.96 -32.78
N ALA A 217 16.48 11.14 -32.15
CA ALA A 217 15.37 11.50 -31.28
C ALA A 217 14.01 11.48 -32.00
N LEU A 218 13.94 12.02 -33.22
CA LEU A 218 12.73 12.04 -34.03
C LEU A 218 12.27 10.63 -34.44
N ARG A 219 13.21 9.72 -34.75
CA ARG A 219 12.90 8.32 -35.07
C ARG A 219 12.33 7.57 -33.87
N ASP A 220 12.93 7.73 -32.69
CA ASP A 220 12.47 7.09 -31.45
C ASP A 220 11.05 7.55 -31.08
N ALA A 221 10.75 8.82 -31.32
CA ALA A 221 9.43 9.42 -31.13
C ALA A 221 8.40 9.08 -32.24
N LYS A 222 8.83 8.53 -33.38
CA LYS A 222 8.03 8.44 -34.62
C LYS A 222 7.47 9.79 -35.08
N ALA A 223 8.26 10.86 -34.92
CA ALA A 223 7.88 12.21 -35.31
C ALA A 223 7.83 12.36 -36.85
N ALA A 224 6.98 13.29 -37.31
CA ALA A 224 6.86 13.68 -38.71
C ALA A 224 7.94 14.70 -39.13
N GLY A 225 8.53 15.39 -38.17
CA GLY A 225 9.50 16.46 -38.41
C GLY A 225 9.88 17.15 -37.11
N VAL A 226 10.48 18.33 -37.21
CA VAL A 226 10.91 19.18 -36.09
C VAL A 226 10.50 20.63 -36.33
N VAL A 227 10.09 21.32 -35.27
CA VAL A 227 9.93 22.79 -35.28
C VAL A 227 11.19 23.38 -34.64
N VAL A 228 11.91 24.23 -35.35
CA VAL A 228 13.14 24.86 -34.89
C VAL A 228 12.82 26.26 -34.39
N ASP A 229 13.16 26.52 -33.14
CA ASP A 229 12.91 27.80 -32.48
C ASP A 229 14.20 28.31 -31.83
N TRP A 230 14.96 29.07 -32.61
CA TRP A 230 16.21 29.66 -32.16
C TRP A 230 16.08 31.18 -32.11
N GLU A 231 16.17 31.71 -30.90
CA GLU A 231 16.02 33.14 -30.64
C GLU A 231 17.37 33.77 -30.26
N GLN A 232 17.41 35.11 -30.34
CA GLN A 232 18.55 35.96 -29.96
C GLN A 232 19.86 35.74 -30.75
N ILE A 233 19.77 35.22 -31.97
CA ILE A 233 20.93 34.99 -32.84
C ILE A 233 21.46 36.32 -33.41
N ASP A 234 22.78 36.54 -33.34
CA ASP A 234 23.39 37.74 -33.93
C ASP A 234 23.29 37.71 -35.47
N PRO A 235 22.72 38.76 -36.12
CA PRO A 235 22.62 38.85 -37.57
C PRO A 235 23.94 38.70 -38.34
N VAL A 236 25.10 38.89 -37.69
CA VAL A 236 26.43 38.62 -38.28
C VAL A 236 26.56 37.17 -38.76
N TYR A 237 25.90 36.22 -38.09
CA TYR A 237 25.93 34.79 -38.43
C TYR A 237 24.90 34.38 -39.48
N LYS A 238 24.13 35.31 -40.06
CA LYS A 238 23.09 35.03 -41.06
C LYS A 238 23.51 34.00 -42.12
N LYS A 239 24.71 34.16 -42.71
CA LYS A 239 25.20 33.26 -43.77
C LYS A 239 25.49 31.85 -43.26
N ASP A 240 26.11 31.75 -42.08
CA ASP A 240 26.46 30.46 -41.48
C ASP A 240 25.20 29.71 -41.04
N ILE A 241 24.23 30.43 -40.45
CA ILE A 241 22.93 29.88 -40.05
C ILE A 241 22.13 29.43 -41.29
N THR A 242 22.11 30.23 -42.35
CA THR A 242 21.42 29.88 -43.60
C THR A 242 21.99 28.60 -44.21
N ALA A 243 23.31 28.50 -44.34
CA ALA A 243 23.97 27.30 -44.85
C ALA A 243 23.78 26.08 -43.93
N PHE A 244 23.72 26.29 -42.61
CA PHE A 244 23.46 25.24 -41.63
C PHE A 244 22.04 24.69 -41.74
N ILE A 245 21.03 25.57 -41.77
CA ILE A 245 19.62 25.19 -41.89
C ILE A 245 19.38 24.46 -43.22
N ASP A 246 19.95 24.94 -44.33
CA ASP A 246 19.83 24.28 -45.64
C ASP A 246 20.36 22.82 -45.61
N ARG A 247 21.56 22.61 -45.05
CA ARG A 247 22.11 21.26 -44.85
C ARG A 247 21.29 20.42 -43.87
N PHE A 248 20.69 21.05 -42.87
CA PHE A 248 19.86 20.35 -41.90
C PHE A 248 18.54 19.88 -42.50
N CYS A 249 17.90 20.71 -43.34
CA CYS A 249 16.75 20.33 -44.16
C CYS A 249 17.06 19.12 -45.03
N ASP A 250 18.18 19.15 -45.77
CA ASP A 250 18.62 18.02 -46.59
C ASP A 250 18.79 16.73 -45.77
N ALA A 251 19.39 16.82 -44.58
CA ALA A 251 19.56 15.67 -43.68
C ALA A 251 18.21 15.10 -43.18
N LEU A 252 17.25 15.97 -42.86
CA LEU A 252 15.90 15.58 -42.43
C LEU A 252 15.06 14.98 -43.56
N HIS A 253 15.09 15.58 -44.75
CA HIS A 253 14.36 15.08 -45.92
C HIS A 253 14.85 13.70 -46.35
N ASN A 254 16.15 13.41 -46.20
CA ASN A 254 16.71 12.08 -46.44
C ASN A 254 16.13 11.00 -45.50
N ASP A 255 15.53 11.38 -44.37
CA ASP A 255 14.82 10.48 -43.44
C ASP A 255 13.29 10.66 -43.46
N ASP A 256 12.75 11.32 -44.50
CA ASP A 256 11.31 11.64 -44.64
C ASP A 256 10.78 12.42 -43.41
N LYS A 257 11.57 13.41 -42.95
CA LYS A 257 11.22 14.35 -41.87
C LYS A 257 11.09 15.77 -42.41
N GLU A 258 10.09 16.52 -41.93
CA GLU A 258 9.92 17.94 -42.26
C GLU A 258 10.71 18.86 -41.30
N LEU A 259 11.17 20.03 -41.78
CA LEU A 259 11.71 21.11 -40.95
C LEU A 259 10.80 22.34 -41.03
N TRP A 260 10.29 22.77 -39.88
CA TRP A 260 9.51 23.99 -39.75
C TRP A 260 10.32 25.01 -38.94
N LEU A 261 10.52 26.22 -39.45
CA LEU A 261 11.34 27.24 -38.80
C LEU A 261 10.46 28.33 -38.17
N THR A 262 10.61 28.55 -36.87
CA THR A 262 9.92 29.62 -36.15
C THR A 262 10.49 30.99 -36.53
N VAL A 263 9.62 31.99 -36.58
CA VAL A 263 9.94 33.35 -36.98
C VAL A 263 9.29 34.31 -35.98
N GLN A 264 10.11 34.99 -35.18
CA GLN A 264 9.68 36.06 -34.29
C GLN A 264 9.69 37.42 -35.04
N PRO A 265 8.56 38.13 -35.13
CA PRO A 265 8.51 39.43 -35.78
C PRO A 265 9.28 40.48 -34.98
N GLY A 266 10.27 41.11 -35.61
CA GLY A 266 11.09 42.13 -34.94
C GLY A 266 12.49 42.22 -35.54
N GLN A 267 13.47 42.53 -34.69
CA GLN A 267 14.88 42.58 -35.08
C GLN A 267 15.44 41.19 -35.44
N GLU A 268 14.83 40.11 -34.92
CA GLU A 268 15.23 38.74 -35.20
C GLU A 268 15.06 38.33 -36.66
N LEU A 269 14.22 39.04 -37.43
CA LEU A 269 14.10 38.82 -38.87
C LEU A 269 15.41 39.08 -39.63
N ASP A 270 16.33 39.87 -39.07
CA ASP A 270 17.55 40.28 -39.76
C ASP A 270 18.52 39.10 -39.97
N TYR A 271 18.51 38.07 -39.11
CA TYR A 271 19.40 36.91 -39.24
C TYR A 271 18.87 35.83 -40.19
N ILE A 272 17.58 35.84 -40.54
CA ILE A 272 16.96 34.83 -41.41
C ILE A 272 17.04 35.28 -42.88
N ASP A 273 17.51 34.39 -43.77
CA ASP A 273 17.48 34.61 -45.21
C ASP A 273 16.28 33.87 -45.85
N PHE A 274 15.14 34.57 -45.94
CA PHE A 274 13.92 33.99 -46.48
C PHE A 274 14.04 33.59 -47.95
N ASP A 275 14.80 34.35 -48.75
CA ASP A 275 14.93 34.08 -50.19
C ASP A 275 15.70 32.77 -50.41
N GLU A 276 16.78 32.54 -49.65
CA GLU A 276 17.59 31.31 -49.74
C GLU A 276 16.92 30.10 -49.08
N LEU A 277 16.26 30.28 -47.93
CA LEU A 277 15.66 29.17 -47.18
C LEU A 277 14.29 28.71 -47.71
N SER A 278 13.55 29.56 -48.42
CA SER A 278 12.17 29.26 -48.87
C SER A 278 12.06 28.06 -49.83
N ASP A 279 13.15 27.66 -50.46
CA ASP A 279 13.19 26.50 -51.35
C ASP A 279 13.34 25.16 -50.59
N ASN A 280 13.95 25.15 -49.40
CA ASN A 280 14.27 23.92 -48.66
C ASN A 280 13.53 23.78 -47.32
N VAL A 281 13.16 24.88 -46.66
CA VAL A 281 12.33 24.84 -45.44
C VAL A 281 10.88 24.47 -45.78
N ASP A 282 10.29 23.49 -45.10
CA ASP A 282 8.93 23.02 -45.43
C ASP A 282 7.84 24.04 -45.03
N ARG A 283 8.01 24.69 -43.87
CA ARG A 283 7.11 25.72 -43.34
C ARG A 283 7.85 26.78 -42.52
N PHE A 284 7.34 28.01 -42.57
CA PHE A 284 7.70 29.05 -41.60
C PHE A 284 6.55 29.20 -40.58
N VAL A 285 6.88 29.28 -39.30
CA VAL A 285 5.93 29.40 -38.19
C VAL A 285 6.08 30.79 -37.56
N ALA A 286 5.21 31.73 -37.90
CA ALA A 286 5.31 33.10 -37.42
C ALA A 286 4.58 33.29 -36.09
N SER A 287 5.29 33.69 -35.05
CA SER A 287 4.72 33.96 -33.72
C SER A 287 4.15 35.38 -33.65
N LEU A 288 2.85 35.53 -33.91
CA LEU A 288 2.19 36.84 -33.91
C LEU A 288 1.43 37.09 -32.60
N PHE A 289 2.18 37.13 -31.50
CA PHE A 289 1.73 37.51 -30.15
C PHE A 289 2.91 38.17 -29.40
N ASP A 290 2.74 38.51 -28.12
CA ASP A 290 3.73 39.26 -27.32
C ASP A 290 4.13 40.62 -27.95
N GLU A 291 3.16 41.37 -28.50
CA GLU A 291 3.38 42.79 -28.85
C GLU A 291 3.93 43.57 -27.64
N THR A 292 3.37 43.26 -26.47
CA THR A 292 3.85 43.65 -25.15
C THR A 292 4.24 42.37 -24.40
N SER A 293 5.52 42.24 -24.06
CA SER A 293 6.05 41.06 -23.37
C SER A 293 5.98 41.19 -21.85
N ASP A 294 6.34 40.12 -21.14
CA ASP A 294 6.42 40.04 -19.69
C ASP A 294 7.34 41.09 -19.03
N ILE A 295 8.37 41.56 -19.73
CA ILE A 295 9.32 42.59 -19.25
C ILE A 295 8.94 44.01 -19.65
N ASP A 296 7.95 44.18 -20.53
CA ASP A 296 7.45 45.49 -20.95
C ASP A 296 6.43 46.05 -19.96
N PRO A 297 6.14 47.36 -19.98
CA PRO A 297 5.00 47.92 -19.25
C PRO A 297 3.67 47.35 -19.78
N PRO A 298 2.60 47.28 -18.94
CA PRO A 298 1.34 46.65 -19.32
C PRO A 298 0.72 47.23 -20.60
N GLY A 299 0.24 46.35 -21.50
CA GLY A 299 -0.27 46.73 -22.82
C GLY A 299 -0.90 45.57 -23.58
N PRO A 300 -1.41 45.80 -24.80
CA PRO A 300 -2.02 44.77 -25.63
C PRO A 300 -1.00 43.69 -26.03
N LEU A 301 -1.45 42.43 -26.07
CA LEU A 301 -0.61 41.27 -26.40
C LEU A 301 -0.54 41.01 -27.91
N GLY A 302 -1.56 41.45 -28.64
CA GLY A 302 -1.65 41.34 -30.09
C GLY A 302 -2.71 42.32 -30.61
N SER A 303 -2.38 43.62 -30.63
CA SER A 303 -3.33 44.61 -31.12
C SER A 303 -3.56 44.46 -32.62
N ARG A 304 -4.78 44.74 -33.08
CA ARG A 304 -5.11 44.68 -34.52
C ARG A 304 -4.09 45.36 -35.43
N PRO A 305 -3.68 46.64 -35.20
CA PRO A 305 -2.75 47.30 -36.11
C PRO A 305 -1.37 46.63 -36.18
N TRP A 306 -0.92 46.02 -35.09
CA TRP A 306 0.34 45.31 -35.02
C TRP A 306 0.25 43.95 -35.73
N PHE A 307 -0.77 43.16 -35.41
CA PHE A 307 -0.99 41.83 -35.97
C PHE A 307 -1.16 41.88 -37.49
N GLU A 308 -2.07 42.71 -38.00
CA GLU A 308 -2.32 42.84 -39.43
C GLU A 308 -1.10 43.41 -40.17
N GLY A 309 -0.37 44.32 -39.53
CA GLY A 309 0.86 44.90 -40.05
C GLY A 309 1.93 43.84 -40.31
N TRP A 310 2.24 43.02 -39.30
CA TRP A 310 3.22 41.94 -39.45
C TRP A 310 2.75 40.82 -40.36
N LEU A 311 1.48 40.41 -40.27
CA LEU A 311 0.90 39.41 -41.15
C LEU A 311 1.06 39.84 -42.62
N HIS A 312 0.79 41.11 -42.94
CA HIS A 312 0.99 41.63 -44.28
C HIS A 312 2.47 41.60 -44.69
N VAL A 313 3.38 42.06 -43.83
CA VAL A 313 4.82 42.13 -44.12
C VAL A 313 5.42 40.75 -44.41
N LEU A 314 5.05 39.72 -43.65
CA LEU A 314 5.57 38.36 -43.81
C LEU A 314 5.04 37.68 -45.07
N LEU A 315 3.75 37.87 -45.39
CA LEU A 315 3.09 37.18 -46.50
C LEU A 315 3.24 37.91 -47.84
N GLU A 316 3.53 39.22 -47.84
CA GLU A 316 3.65 39.98 -49.08
C GLU A 316 4.82 39.47 -49.93
N GLY A 317 4.52 38.86 -51.08
CA GLY A 317 5.55 38.39 -52.03
C GLY A 317 6.20 37.05 -51.67
N SER A 318 5.72 36.35 -50.65
CA SER A 318 6.13 34.97 -50.31
C SER A 318 5.05 33.95 -50.73
N ASP A 319 5.36 32.65 -50.65
CA ASP A 319 4.34 31.61 -50.81
C ASP A 319 3.51 31.50 -49.53
N THR A 320 2.31 32.10 -49.52
CA THR A 320 1.44 32.15 -48.33
C THR A 320 1.13 30.77 -47.77
N LYS A 321 1.11 29.72 -48.60
CA LYS A 321 0.85 28.34 -48.15
C LYS A 321 1.98 27.74 -47.32
N GLN A 322 3.18 28.32 -47.36
CA GLN A 322 4.33 27.91 -46.56
C GLN A 322 4.26 28.44 -45.12
N TRP A 323 3.45 29.48 -44.88
CA TRP A 323 3.34 30.13 -43.57
C TRP A 323 2.26 29.51 -42.70
N ILE A 324 2.62 29.22 -41.45
CA ILE A 324 1.73 28.90 -40.35
C ILE A 324 1.79 30.09 -39.38
N ILE A 325 0.63 30.65 -39.02
CA ILE A 325 0.57 31.83 -38.14
C ILE A 325 0.18 31.39 -36.75
N THR A 326 1.07 31.58 -35.77
CA THR A 326 0.80 31.26 -34.38
C THR A 326 0.03 32.40 -33.72
N LEU A 327 -1.09 32.04 -33.09
CA LEU A 327 -1.99 32.92 -32.36
C LEU A 327 -1.85 32.64 -30.87
N GLY A 328 -1.69 33.71 -30.08
CA GLY A 328 -1.58 33.61 -28.62
C GLY A 328 -2.92 33.25 -27.98
N SER A 329 -2.86 32.54 -26.86
CA SER A 329 -4.03 32.17 -26.06
C SER A 329 -3.71 32.09 -24.58
N TYR A 330 -3.36 33.23 -24.01
CA TYR A 330 -2.98 33.43 -22.61
C TYR A 330 -3.17 34.90 -22.25
N GLY A 331 -2.82 35.27 -21.04
CA GLY A 331 -2.69 36.64 -20.58
C GLY A 331 -1.43 36.86 -19.76
N TYR A 332 -1.23 38.12 -19.37
CA TYR A 332 -0.22 38.52 -18.40
C TYR A 332 -0.87 39.31 -17.28
N ASP A 333 -0.40 39.07 -16.06
CA ASP A 333 -0.67 39.88 -14.88
C ASP A 333 0.60 40.63 -14.47
N TRP A 334 0.59 41.95 -14.67
CA TRP A 334 1.67 42.81 -14.22
C TRP A 334 1.37 43.40 -12.85
N THR A 335 2.22 43.12 -11.89
CA THR A 335 2.34 43.96 -10.69
C THR A 335 3.01 45.29 -11.06
N ILE A 336 2.35 46.42 -10.83
CA ILE A 336 2.90 47.74 -11.13
C ILE A 336 4.17 48.01 -10.32
N GLY A 337 5.28 48.25 -11.02
CA GLY A 337 6.61 48.40 -10.43
C GLY A 337 7.37 47.08 -10.22
N GLY A 338 6.77 45.95 -10.59
CA GLY A 338 7.43 44.64 -10.68
C GLY A 338 8.48 44.59 -11.79
N LYS A 339 9.36 43.57 -11.74
CA LYS A 339 10.42 43.38 -12.74
C LYS A 339 9.95 42.62 -13.99
N LYS A 340 8.93 41.77 -13.86
CA LYS A 340 8.41 40.86 -14.88
C LYS A 340 6.95 40.53 -14.55
N ALA A 341 6.13 40.34 -15.57
CA ALA A 341 4.73 39.91 -15.48
C ALA A 341 4.61 38.39 -15.30
N GLU A 342 3.53 37.97 -14.68
CA GLU A 342 3.15 36.56 -14.57
C GLU A 342 2.34 36.15 -15.80
N LEU A 343 2.74 35.08 -16.50
CA LEU A 343 1.93 34.49 -17.57
C LEU A 343 0.78 33.72 -16.96
N ILE A 344 -0.44 34.02 -17.39
CA ILE A 344 -1.67 33.42 -16.86
C ILE A 344 -2.53 32.84 -17.98
N SER A 345 -3.28 31.80 -17.68
CA SER A 345 -4.30 31.23 -18.54
C SER A 345 -5.57 32.09 -18.60
N PHE A 346 -6.41 31.87 -19.61
CA PHE A 346 -7.72 32.49 -19.69
C PHE A 346 -8.60 32.17 -18.48
N PRO A 347 -8.72 30.90 -18.00
CA PRO A 347 -9.42 30.60 -16.75
C PRO A 347 -8.89 31.36 -15.53
N GLU A 348 -7.57 31.51 -15.37
CA GLU A 348 -6.97 32.29 -14.28
C GLU A 348 -7.31 33.78 -14.37
N ALA A 349 -7.25 34.37 -15.57
CA ALA A 349 -7.68 35.76 -15.79
C ALA A 349 -9.15 35.96 -15.39
N MET A 350 -10.03 35.01 -15.75
CA MET A 350 -11.44 35.03 -15.37
C MET A 350 -11.63 34.87 -13.85
N SER A 351 -10.90 33.95 -13.21
CA SER A 351 -10.95 33.73 -11.76
C SER A 351 -10.50 34.97 -11.00
N ARG A 352 -9.41 35.63 -11.42
CA ARG A 352 -8.94 36.91 -10.87
C ARG A 352 -9.98 38.02 -11.04
N ALA A 353 -10.59 38.14 -12.22
CA ALA A 353 -11.65 39.13 -12.47
C ALA A 353 -12.89 38.90 -11.60
N ASN A 354 -13.32 37.65 -11.43
CA ASN A 354 -14.45 37.30 -10.57
C ASN A 354 -14.12 37.59 -9.09
N ASN A 355 -12.95 37.15 -8.62
CA ASN A 355 -12.50 37.36 -7.24
C ASN A 355 -12.30 38.85 -6.90
N ALA A 356 -11.85 39.65 -7.87
CA ALA A 356 -11.73 41.10 -7.72
C ALA A 356 -13.06 41.86 -7.82
N GLU A 357 -14.18 41.16 -8.08
CA GLU A 357 -15.51 41.73 -8.30
C GLU A 357 -15.54 42.75 -9.47
N ILE A 358 -14.83 42.46 -10.56
CA ILE A 358 -14.85 43.31 -11.76
C ILE A 358 -16.28 43.36 -12.34
N GLU A 359 -16.85 44.57 -12.48
CA GLU A 359 -18.23 44.74 -12.97
C GLU A 359 -18.38 44.37 -14.45
N SER A 360 -17.43 44.78 -15.29
CA SER A 360 -17.39 44.46 -16.72
C SER A 360 -16.03 44.74 -17.35
N THR A 361 -15.70 44.01 -18.42
CA THR A 361 -14.60 44.33 -19.35
C THR A 361 -15.08 44.19 -20.79
N GLU A 362 -14.42 44.85 -21.74
CA GLU A 362 -14.84 44.90 -23.14
C GLU A 362 -13.67 44.62 -24.10
N VAL A 363 -13.96 43.84 -25.14
CA VAL A 363 -13.12 43.69 -26.34
C VAL A 363 -13.62 44.70 -27.36
N SER A 364 -12.88 45.78 -27.57
CA SER A 364 -13.26 46.85 -28.48
C SER A 364 -12.03 47.48 -29.15
N GLY A 365 -12.27 48.24 -30.23
CA GLY A 365 -11.21 48.98 -30.91
C GLY A 365 -10.60 50.08 -30.03
N PRO A 366 -9.32 50.43 -30.23
CA PRO A 366 -8.49 50.05 -31.38
C PRO A 366 -7.65 48.78 -31.20
N SER A 367 -7.52 48.23 -29.99
CA SER A 367 -6.66 47.05 -29.73
C SER A 367 -7.37 45.72 -29.96
N TYR A 368 -8.67 45.61 -29.64
CA TYR A 368 -9.41 44.35 -29.61
C TYR A 368 -8.79 43.30 -28.69
N ASN A 369 -8.16 43.73 -27.59
CA ASN A 369 -7.69 42.87 -26.50
C ASN A 369 -8.38 43.34 -25.20
N PRO A 370 -9.00 42.44 -24.42
CA PRO A 370 -9.60 42.77 -23.13
C PRO A 370 -8.55 43.00 -22.04
N PHE A 371 -8.92 43.82 -21.04
CA PHE A 371 -8.08 44.11 -19.88
C PHE A 371 -8.91 44.48 -18.65
N PHE A 372 -8.32 44.36 -17.46
CA PHE A 372 -8.89 44.89 -16.22
C PHE A 372 -7.78 45.17 -15.19
N TYR A 373 -8.12 45.93 -14.14
CA TYR A 373 -7.21 46.29 -13.07
C TYR A 373 -7.79 45.89 -11.72
N PHE A 374 -6.94 45.43 -10.83
CA PHE A 374 -7.31 45.14 -9.45
C PHE A 374 -6.16 45.49 -8.50
N GLU A 375 -6.49 45.54 -7.22
CA GLU A 375 -5.56 45.75 -6.11
C GLU A 375 -5.48 44.46 -5.30
N ASP A 376 -4.27 43.98 -5.00
CA ASP A 376 -4.00 42.87 -4.07
C ASP A 376 -2.98 43.31 -3.03
N ALA A 377 -3.35 43.26 -1.75
CA ALA A 377 -2.49 43.63 -0.62
C ALA A 377 -1.71 44.96 -0.82
N ASP A 378 -2.42 46.02 -1.26
CA ASP A 378 -1.89 47.36 -1.59
C ASP A 378 -0.97 47.44 -2.83
N LYS A 379 -0.85 46.35 -3.61
CA LYS A 379 -0.17 46.35 -4.90
C LYS A 379 -1.21 46.44 -6.02
N GLU A 380 -0.92 47.27 -7.02
CA GLU A 380 -1.77 47.38 -8.20
C GLU A 380 -1.36 46.36 -9.26
N HIS A 381 -2.35 45.72 -9.86
CA HIS A 381 -2.21 44.71 -10.89
C HIS A 381 -2.93 45.15 -12.18
N ALA A 382 -2.32 44.84 -13.31
CA ALA A 382 -2.85 45.08 -14.65
C ALA A 382 -2.91 43.76 -15.40
N VAL A 383 -4.11 43.32 -15.76
CA VAL A 383 -4.31 42.08 -16.52
C VAL A 383 -4.71 42.39 -17.94
N TRP A 384 -3.95 41.89 -18.91
CA TRP A 384 -4.32 41.82 -20.32
C TRP A 384 -4.34 40.36 -20.75
N PHE A 385 -5.33 39.98 -21.54
CA PHE A 385 -5.48 38.59 -21.96
C PHE A 385 -6.04 38.48 -23.37
N LEU A 386 -5.89 37.30 -23.97
CA LEU A 386 -6.44 36.96 -25.27
C LEU A 386 -7.64 36.02 -25.06
N ASP A 387 -8.69 36.20 -25.85
CA ASP A 387 -9.91 35.40 -25.77
C ASP A 387 -10.34 34.88 -27.15
N VAL A 388 -11.46 34.15 -27.22
CA VAL A 388 -11.97 33.66 -28.52
C VAL A 388 -12.29 34.78 -29.51
N VAL A 389 -12.60 35.97 -29.02
CA VAL A 389 -13.04 37.10 -29.85
C VAL A 389 -11.83 37.71 -30.55
N THR A 390 -10.74 37.92 -29.81
CA THR A 390 -9.45 38.29 -30.37
C THR A 390 -8.97 37.22 -31.34
N PHE A 391 -8.97 35.94 -30.93
CA PHE A 391 -8.57 34.81 -31.77
C PHE A 391 -9.35 34.73 -33.09
N LEU A 392 -10.68 34.90 -33.06
CA LEU A 392 -11.52 34.86 -34.26
C LEU A 392 -11.24 36.03 -35.21
N ASN A 393 -10.98 37.22 -34.67
CA ASN A 393 -10.58 38.38 -35.48
C ASN A 393 -9.25 38.12 -36.19
N GLU A 394 -8.25 37.60 -35.47
CA GLU A 394 -6.93 37.27 -36.03
C GLU A 394 -7.01 36.12 -37.06
N LEU A 395 -7.72 35.04 -36.72
CA LEU A 395 -7.91 33.88 -37.59
C LEU A 395 -8.64 34.26 -38.89
N ARG A 396 -9.56 35.22 -38.85
CA ARG A 396 -10.21 35.77 -40.05
C ARG A 396 -9.18 36.36 -41.00
N GLU A 397 -8.22 37.12 -40.49
CA GLU A 397 -7.16 37.75 -41.29
C GLU A 397 -6.16 36.72 -41.82
N VAL A 398 -5.75 35.74 -41.01
CA VAL A 398 -4.89 34.62 -41.43
C VAL A 398 -5.52 33.85 -42.60
N ARG A 399 -6.79 33.49 -42.46
CA ARG A 399 -7.57 32.83 -43.53
C ARG A 399 -7.83 33.77 -44.71
N GLY A 400 -7.91 35.08 -44.48
CA GLY A 400 -8.07 36.13 -45.50
C GLY A 400 -6.87 36.18 -46.45
N GLN A 401 -5.67 36.14 -45.89
CA GLN A 401 -4.40 36.10 -46.62
C GLN A 401 -4.05 34.72 -47.20
N LYS A 402 -4.88 33.70 -46.94
CA LYS A 402 -4.70 32.31 -47.42
C LYS A 402 -3.36 31.72 -46.98
N ALA A 403 -3.01 31.89 -45.70
CA ALA A 403 -1.90 31.20 -45.08
C ALA A 403 -2.07 29.67 -45.15
N GLY A 404 -0.99 28.91 -44.99
CA GLY A 404 -1.01 27.44 -44.97
C GLY A 404 -1.75 26.85 -43.75
N GLY A 405 -1.90 27.64 -42.70
CA GLY A 405 -2.62 27.28 -41.50
C GLY A 405 -2.36 28.24 -40.35
N PHE A 406 -2.75 27.83 -39.15
CA PHE A 406 -2.47 28.55 -37.91
C PHE A 406 -1.92 27.59 -36.85
N ALA A 407 -1.30 28.18 -35.83
CA ALA A 407 -0.89 27.48 -34.62
C ALA A 407 -1.50 28.13 -33.38
N LEU A 408 -1.75 27.35 -32.33
CA LEU A 408 -2.22 27.85 -31.03
C LEU A 408 -1.08 27.78 -30.01
N TYR A 409 -0.72 28.92 -29.41
CA TYR A 409 0.26 29.02 -28.33
C TYR A 409 -0.42 29.49 -27.04
N ARG A 410 -0.72 28.62 -26.08
CA ARG A 410 -0.41 27.18 -26.01
C ARG A 410 -1.59 26.39 -25.47
N LEU A 411 -1.58 25.06 -25.63
CA LEU A 411 -2.62 24.19 -25.07
C LEU A 411 -2.61 24.26 -23.54
N GLY A 412 -3.79 24.36 -22.97
CA GLY A 412 -4.04 24.44 -21.53
C GLY A 412 -4.29 25.86 -21.02
N THR A 413 -3.90 26.88 -21.78
CA THR A 413 -4.06 28.29 -21.37
C THR A 413 -5.21 29.00 -22.08
N GLU A 414 -5.81 28.38 -23.09
CA GLU A 414 -6.75 29.02 -24.00
C GLU A 414 -8.14 29.31 -23.41
N ASP A 415 -8.88 30.20 -24.08
CA ASP A 415 -10.34 30.25 -23.94
C ASP A 415 -10.93 28.95 -24.51
N PRO A 416 -11.61 28.10 -23.71
CA PRO A 416 -12.12 26.81 -24.18
C PRO A 416 -13.05 26.92 -25.40
N ALA A 417 -13.71 28.07 -25.57
CA ALA A 417 -14.60 28.32 -26.70
C ALA A 417 -13.86 28.43 -28.05
N ILE A 418 -12.53 28.56 -28.08
CA ILE A 418 -11.73 28.63 -29.32
C ILE A 418 -11.96 27.43 -30.22
N TRP A 419 -12.06 26.24 -29.64
CA TRP A 419 -12.25 25.00 -30.40
C TRP A 419 -13.63 24.92 -31.04
N ASP A 420 -14.66 25.41 -30.36
CA ASP A 420 -16.02 25.53 -30.89
C ASP A 420 -16.13 26.64 -31.96
N ALA A 421 -15.29 27.66 -31.85
CA ALA A 421 -15.28 28.82 -32.74
C ALA A 421 -14.66 28.56 -34.12
N LEU A 422 -13.91 27.47 -34.32
CA LEU A 422 -13.16 27.22 -35.56
C LEU A 422 -14.05 27.17 -36.82
N ALA A 423 -15.33 26.82 -36.66
CA ALA A 423 -16.33 26.71 -37.73
C ALA A 423 -17.00 28.05 -38.10
N VAL A 424 -16.76 29.13 -37.34
CA VAL A 424 -17.37 30.44 -37.57
C VAL A 424 -16.92 31.00 -38.94
N ALA A 425 -17.90 31.46 -39.72
CA ALA A 425 -17.65 32.07 -41.03
C ALA A 425 -16.97 33.44 -40.92
N LYS A 426 -16.23 33.83 -41.96
CA LYS A 426 -15.46 35.10 -42.01
C LYS A 426 -16.30 36.37 -41.88
N ASP A 427 -17.59 36.30 -42.18
CA ASP A 427 -18.53 37.43 -42.04
C ASP A 427 -19.17 37.48 -40.64
N PHE A 428 -18.69 36.66 -39.71
CA PHE A 428 -19.22 36.50 -38.35
C PHE A 428 -20.73 36.30 -38.30
N LYS A 429 -21.30 35.64 -39.32
CA LYS A 429 -22.64 35.08 -39.24
C LYS A 429 -22.60 33.83 -38.39
N ILE A 430 -22.84 34.03 -37.10
CA ILE A 430 -22.86 32.98 -36.10
C ILE A 430 -24.31 32.48 -35.97
N ASP A 431 -24.53 31.19 -36.19
CA ASP A 431 -25.83 30.57 -35.90
C ASP A 431 -26.11 30.59 -34.39
N ASN A 432 -27.37 30.36 -34.00
CA ASN A 432 -27.77 30.49 -32.60
C ASN A 432 -27.00 29.54 -31.66
N GLN A 433 -26.71 28.31 -32.10
CA GLN A 433 -26.04 27.31 -31.27
C GLN A 433 -24.58 27.72 -31.04
N THR A 434 -23.88 28.10 -32.10
CA THR A 434 -22.50 28.59 -31.98
C THR A 434 -22.45 29.89 -31.19
N ARG A 435 -23.41 30.81 -31.35
CA ARG A 435 -23.46 32.06 -30.58
C ARG A 435 -23.60 31.79 -29.09
N GLU A 436 -24.50 30.88 -28.71
CA GLU A 436 -24.68 30.49 -27.31
C GLU A 436 -23.39 29.88 -26.73
N ALA A 437 -22.71 29.01 -27.48
CA ALA A 437 -21.44 28.42 -27.06
C ALA A 437 -20.32 29.47 -26.86
N LEU A 438 -20.33 30.55 -27.63
CA LEU A 438 -19.34 31.63 -27.49
C LEU A 438 -19.73 32.67 -26.43
N GLU A 439 -21.02 32.94 -26.21
CA GLU A 439 -21.50 33.95 -25.24
C GLU A 439 -21.51 33.41 -23.79
N VAL A 440 -21.79 32.12 -23.61
CA VAL A 440 -21.76 31.46 -22.28
C VAL A 440 -20.34 31.00 -21.97
N LEU A 441 -19.73 31.60 -20.96
CA LEU A 441 -18.42 31.21 -20.45
C LEU A 441 -18.63 30.08 -19.44
N LYS A 442 -18.49 28.82 -19.87
CA LYS A 442 -18.76 27.68 -18.98
C LYS A 442 -17.76 27.61 -17.83
N GLY A 443 -18.26 27.47 -16.60
CA GLY A 443 -17.44 27.09 -15.45
C GLY A 443 -17.09 25.61 -15.55
N THR A 444 -15.88 25.31 -16.03
CA THR A 444 -15.39 23.95 -16.29
C THR A 444 -14.74 23.33 -15.05
N ASP A 445 -14.24 22.11 -15.19
CA ASP A 445 -13.46 21.40 -14.15
C ASP A 445 -11.99 21.83 -14.13
N THR A 446 -11.60 22.83 -14.94
CA THR A 446 -10.25 23.39 -14.94
C THR A 446 -9.96 24.00 -13.58
N ILE A 447 -8.88 23.54 -12.95
CA ILE A 447 -8.40 24.09 -11.68
C ILE A 447 -7.62 25.36 -12.00
N THR A 448 -7.86 26.43 -11.25
CA THR A 448 -7.11 27.69 -11.39
C THR A 448 -6.35 28.00 -10.12
N ASP A 449 -5.17 28.60 -10.27
CA ASP A 449 -4.31 28.97 -9.14
C ASP A 449 -4.37 30.49 -8.93
N VAL A 450 -4.54 30.94 -7.69
CA VAL A 450 -4.60 32.38 -7.33
C VAL A 450 -3.71 32.65 -6.11
N GLY A 451 -2.76 33.57 -6.26
CA GLY A 451 -1.81 33.96 -5.21
C GLY A 451 -0.47 33.21 -5.32
N GLU A 452 0.43 33.41 -4.35
CA GLU A 452 1.77 32.81 -4.33
C GLU A 452 2.03 32.01 -3.04
N GLY A 453 2.77 30.91 -3.16
CA GLY A 453 3.23 30.07 -2.05
C GLY A 453 2.66 28.64 -2.05
N GLU A 454 3.18 27.80 -1.17
CA GLU A 454 2.92 26.35 -1.17
C GLU A 454 1.80 25.91 -0.22
N ILE A 455 1.13 26.84 0.45
CA ILE A 455 0.04 26.49 1.37
C ILE A 455 -1.27 26.85 0.68
N VAL A 456 -2.17 25.89 0.57
CA VAL A 456 -3.37 26.05 -0.29
C VAL A 456 -4.68 25.94 0.47
N THR A 457 -5.65 26.71 -0.01
CA THR A 457 -7.07 26.63 0.35
C THR A 457 -7.87 26.33 -0.91
N VAL A 458 -8.86 25.45 -0.83
CA VAL A 458 -9.64 25.00 -1.99
C VAL A 458 -11.03 25.63 -1.97
N ASP A 459 -11.46 26.16 -3.12
CA ASP A 459 -12.85 26.53 -3.42
C ASP A 459 -13.29 25.73 -4.67
N GLU A 460 -14.30 24.87 -4.52
CA GLU A 460 -14.83 24.04 -5.62
C GLU A 460 -16.04 24.67 -6.32
N SER A 461 -16.33 25.95 -6.03
CA SER A 461 -17.46 26.65 -6.65
C SER A 461 -17.33 26.69 -8.17
N ARG A 462 -18.49 26.63 -8.81
CA ARG A 462 -18.64 26.67 -10.27
C ARG A 462 -19.83 27.51 -10.63
N ALA A 463 -19.63 28.40 -11.57
CA ALA A 463 -20.69 29.23 -12.10
C ALA A 463 -20.34 29.65 -13.52
N ASP A 464 -21.33 29.60 -14.40
CA ASP A 464 -21.15 30.11 -15.75
C ASP A 464 -21.08 31.64 -15.74
N GLY A 465 -20.15 32.16 -16.52
CA GLY A 465 -20.05 33.56 -16.90
C GLY A 465 -20.83 33.87 -18.17
N MET A 466 -20.78 35.13 -18.58
CA MET A 466 -21.51 35.63 -19.74
C MET A 466 -20.77 36.80 -20.37
N ARG A 467 -20.48 36.68 -21.67
CA ARG A 467 -20.13 37.79 -22.54
C ARG A 467 -21.17 37.96 -23.64
N LYS A 468 -21.36 39.19 -24.11
CA LYS A 468 -22.27 39.50 -25.24
C LYS A 468 -21.46 39.85 -26.46
N LEU A 469 -21.71 39.17 -27.57
CA LEU A 469 -20.99 39.38 -28.83
C LEU A 469 -21.73 40.38 -29.72
N ALA A 470 -20.98 41.34 -30.26
CA ALA A 470 -21.46 42.28 -31.28
C ALA A 470 -20.44 42.39 -32.42
N VAL A 471 -20.85 42.97 -33.54
CA VAL A 471 -19.93 43.35 -34.63
C VAL A 471 -19.96 44.86 -34.72
N ASP A 472 -18.79 45.49 -34.70
CA ASP A 472 -18.68 46.94 -34.75
C ASP A 472 -18.88 47.48 -36.18
N SER A 473 -18.79 48.81 -36.33
CA SER A 473 -18.92 49.48 -37.63
C SER A 473 -17.79 49.16 -38.61
N GLU A 474 -16.65 48.67 -38.12
CA GLU A 474 -15.50 48.27 -38.95
C GLU A 474 -15.57 46.77 -39.32
N GLY A 475 -16.62 46.07 -38.87
CA GLY A 475 -16.85 44.66 -39.18
C GLY A 475 -16.06 43.70 -38.31
N TYR A 476 -15.49 44.13 -37.17
CA TYR A 476 -14.77 43.28 -36.23
C TYR A 476 -15.69 42.79 -35.12
N LEU A 477 -15.42 41.57 -34.64
CA LEU A 477 -16.13 41.00 -33.51
C LEU A 477 -15.70 41.71 -32.23
N THR A 478 -16.66 42.13 -31.43
CA THR A 478 -16.49 42.79 -30.12
C THR A 478 -17.24 41.99 -29.07
N ALA A 479 -16.82 42.14 -27.82
CA ALA A 479 -17.48 41.48 -26.70
C ALA A 479 -17.58 42.38 -25.48
N LYS A 480 -18.68 42.25 -24.74
CA LYS A 480 -18.84 42.84 -23.41
C LYS A 480 -19.04 41.72 -22.39
N TYR A 481 -18.07 41.57 -21.49
CA TYR A 481 -18.17 40.67 -20.34
C TYR A 481 -19.12 41.29 -19.31
N THR A 482 -20.18 40.57 -18.99
CA THR A 482 -21.23 41.01 -18.05
C THR A 482 -21.26 40.19 -16.77
N LYS A 483 -20.64 39.01 -16.80
CA LYS A 483 -20.46 38.12 -15.66
C LYS A 483 -19.22 37.27 -15.91
N PHE A 484 -18.35 37.13 -14.92
CA PHE A 484 -17.18 36.25 -15.02
C PHE A 484 -17.54 34.85 -14.48
N PRO A 485 -17.00 33.77 -15.08
CA PRO A 485 -17.21 32.42 -14.58
C PRO A 485 -16.45 32.17 -13.27
N GLU A 486 -16.95 31.21 -12.49
CA GLU A 486 -16.24 30.62 -11.35
C GLU A 486 -15.69 29.26 -11.74
N PHE A 487 -14.42 29.04 -11.44
CA PHE A 487 -13.73 27.77 -11.61
C PHE A 487 -13.26 27.26 -10.24
N PRO A 488 -13.13 25.93 -10.08
CA PRO A 488 -12.44 25.37 -8.92
C PRO A 488 -11.07 26.04 -8.75
N THR A 489 -10.83 26.67 -7.61
CA THR A 489 -9.66 27.52 -7.38
C THR A 489 -8.83 27.02 -6.20
N LEU A 490 -7.53 26.93 -6.41
CA LEU A 490 -6.52 26.81 -5.36
C LEU A 490 -6.02 28.21 -5.02
N TYR A 491 -6.25 28.64 -3.78
CA TYR A 491 -5.71 29.89 -3.27
C TYR A 491 -4.38 29.62 -2.55
N HIS A 492 -3.30 30.15 -3.10
CA HIS A 492 -1.93 29.97 -2.64
C HIS A 492 -1.52 31.07 -1.65
N GLN A 493 -0.79 30.67 -0.61
CA GLN A 493 -0.24 31.57 0.39
C GLN A 493 1.10 31.06 0.94
N GLY A 494 1.80 31.94 1.65
CA GLY A 494 3.03 31.59 2.35
C GLY A 494 4.29 31.70 1.50
N ALA A 495 4.24 32.44 0.38
CA ALA A 495 5.43 32.86 -0.34
C ALA A 495 6.39 33.57 0.63
N GLY A 496 7.53 32.93 0.90
CA GLY A 496 8.56 33.51 1.77
C GLY A 496 9.20 34.73 1.13
N GLY A 497 9.98 35.49 1.91
CA GLY A 497 10.88 36.46 1.31
C GLY A 497 11.89 35.77 0.36
N GLU A 498 12.49 36.52 -0.57
CA GLU A 498 13.43 36.03 -1.61
C GLU A 498 14.52 35.06 -1.06
N HIS A 499 14.96 35.30 0.18
CA HIS A 499 15.98 34.50 0.88
C HIS A 499 15.43 33.65 2.03
N GLN A 500 14.15 33.32 2.07
CA GLN A 500 13.57 32.45 3.10
C GLN A 500 13.20 31.09 2.51
N VAL A 501 13.48 30.02 3.27
CA VAL A 501 13.16 28.65 2.85
C VAL A 501 12.81 27.77 4.05
N ALA A 502 11.80 26.93 3.94
CA ALA A 502 11.47 25.91 4.92
C ALA A 502 11.89 24.52 4.42
N ILE A 503 12.23 23.64 5.37
CA ILE A 503 12.55 22.23 5.10
C ILE A 503 11.48 21.36 5.76
N THR A 504 10.90 20.46 4.99
CA THR A 504 9.88 19.51 5.44
C THR A 504 10.35 18.07 5.27
N PHE A 505 9.83 17.17 6.10
CA PHE A 505 10.12 15.74 6.07
C PHE A 505 8.85 14.91 6.08
N ASP A 506 8.69 14.01 5.12
CA ASP A 506 7.52 13.14 5.00
C ASP A 506 7.86 11.66 5.30
N ASP A 507 6.80 10.87 5.46
CA ASP A 507 6.75 9.44 5.83
C ASP A 507 7.05 9.07 7.29
N GLY A 508 7.71 9.95 8.05
CA GLY A 508 8.27 9.66 9.37
C GLY A 508 7.27 9.26 10.46
N PRO A 509 7.78 8.82 11.64
CA PRO A 509 9.19 8.64 11.98
C PRO A 509 9.73 7.19 11.75
N ASP A 510 11.00 7.07 11.39
CA ASP A 510 11.77 5.82 11.31
C ASP A 510 12.89 5.77 12.40
N PRO A 511 13.11 4.64 13.09
CA PRO A 511 14.04 4.56 14.22
C PRO A 511 15.52 4.61 13.84
N LYS A 512 15.85 4.46 12.55
CA LYS A 512 17.21 4.49 12.03
C LYS A 512 17.55 5.84 11.39
N TRP A 513 16.60 6.45 10.69
CA TRP A 513 16.84 7.65 9.87
C TRP A 513 16.42 8.95 10.54
N THR A 514 15.20 9.05 11.08
CA THR A 514 14.70 10.26 11.76
C THR A 514 15.66 10.78 12.85
N PRO A 515 16.25 9.94 13.73
CA PRO A 515 17.21 10.42 14.73
C PRO A 515 18.43 11.12 14.12
N LYS A 516 18.95 10.64 12.99
CA LYS A 516 20.12 11.21 12.32
C LYS A 516 19.80 12.54 11.67
N ILE A 517 18.61 12.65 11.07
CA ILE A 517 18.11 13.91 10.50
C ILE A 517 17.95 14.96 11.61
N LEU A 518 17.34 14.60 12.74
CA LEU A 518 17.23 15.48 13.91
C LEU A 518 18.61 15.93 14.43
N ASP A 519 19.59 15.02 14.49
CA ASP A 519 20.96 15.36 14.90
C ASP A 519 21.62 16.37 13.95
N ILE A 520 21.42 16.22 12.63
CA ILE A 520 21.93 17.15 11.60
C ILE A 520 21.26 18.52 11.74
N LEU A 521 19.93 18.57 11.85
CA LEU A 521 19.18 19.82 12.00
C LEU A 521 19.58 20.55 13.28
N LYS A 522 19.78 19.81 14.38
CA LYS A 522 20.26 20.34 15.65
C LYS A 522 21.68 20.92 15.53
N ALA A 523 22.57 20.25 14.81
CA ALA A 523 23.93 20.73 14.56
C ALA A 523 23.94 22.02 13.71
N ALA A 524 23.02 22.14 12.76
CA ALA A 524 22.85 23.33 11.93
C ALA A 524 21.99 24.44 12.58
N ASN A 525 21.47 24.22 13.79
CA ASN A 525 20.49 25.09 14.46
C ASN A 525 19.26 25.41 13.58
N ALA A 526 18.86 24.46 12.73
CA ALA A 526 17.73 24.60 11.83
C ALA A 526 16.46 23.98 12.43
N LYS A 527 15.30 24.57 12.14
CA LYS A 527 13.98 24.00 12.41
C LYS A 527 13.35 23.54 11.09
N ALA A 528 12.48 22.56 11.20
CA ALA A 528 11.83 21.87 10.08
C ALA A 528 10.43 21.43 10.51
N ALA A 529 9.59 21.07 9.55
CA ALA A 529 8.31 20.41 9.81
C ALA A 529 8.36 18.94 9.41
N PHE A 530 7.72 18.07 10.18
CA PHE A 530 7.65 16.63 9.92
C PHE A 530 6.20 16.20 9.72
N PHE A 531 5.83 15.76 8.52
CA PHE A 531 4.51 15.21 8.23
C PHE A 531 4.51 13.72 8.53
N LEU A 532 3.84 13.35 9.62
CA LEU A 532 3.95 12.02 10.20
C LEU A 532 2.86 11.08 9.69
N VAL A 533 3.28 9.86 9.39
CA VAL A 533 2.36 8.75 9.11
C VAL A 533 1.93 8.10 10.43
N GLY A 534 0.63 7.99 10.67
CA GLY A 534 0.05 7.55 11.94
C GLY A 534 0.60 6.20 12.43
N VAL A 535 0.69 5.18 11.56
CA VAL A 535 1.25 3.87 11.95
C VAL A 535 2.71 3.95 12.40
N ASN A 536 3.50 4.87 11.85
CA ASN A 536 4.90 5.06 12.23
C ASN A 536 4.98 5.83 13.56
N ALA A 537 4.16 6.86 13.72
CA ALA A 537 4.06 7.64 14.95
C ALA A 537 3.60 6.76 16.14
N GLU A 538 2.68 5.82 15.90
CA GLU A 538 2.18 4.87 16.91
C GLU A 538 3.30 3.93 17.38
N LYS A 539 4.15 3.50 16.44
CA LYS A 539 5.26 2.58 16.72
C LYS A 539 6.43 3.26 17.44
N TYR A 540 6.66 4.55 17.21
CA TYR A 540 7.80 5.29 17.77
C TYR A 540 7.41 6.60 18.47
N PRO A 541 6.54 6.57 19.51
CA PRO A 541 6.03 7.77 20.16
C PRO A 541 7.14 8.60 20.83
N GLY A 542 8.23 7.96 21.27
CA GLY A 542 9.40 8.66 21.81
C GLY A 542 10.11 9.55 20.78
N LEU A 543 10.13 9.17 19.50
CA LEU A 543 10.69 10.00 18.44
C LEU A 543 9.79 11.18 18.09
N VAL A 544 8.48 10.96 18.05
CA VAL A 544 7.50 12.04 17.90
C VAL A 544 7.67 13.08 19.02
N GLY A 545 7.81 12.64 20.27
CA GLY A 545 8.11 13.51 21.40
C GLY A 545 9.44 14.27 21.24
N ARG A 546 10.48 13.63 20.70
CA ARG A 546 11.78 14.26 20.40
C ARG A 546 11.65 15.37 19.36
N ILE A 547 10.92 15.13 18.26
CA ILE A 547 10.65 16.11 17.20
C ILE A 547 10.05 17.39 17.82
N VAL A 548 9.00 17.25 18.64
CA VAL A 548 8.36 18.41 19.29
C VAL A 548 9.29 19.10 20.30
N ASN A 549 9.99 18.33 21.14
CA ASN A 549 10.86 18.89 22.19
C ASN A 549 12.07 19.63 21.62
N GLU A 550 12.57 19.24 20.45
CA GLU A 550 13.64 19.95 19.75
C GLU A 550 13.16 21.18 18.98
N GLY A 551 11.85 21.47 18.98
CA GLY A 551 11.28 22.70 18.45
C GLY A 551 10.77 22.60 17.01
N HIS A 552 10.72 21.40 16.43
CA HIS A 552 10.20 21.17 15.08
C HIS A 552 8.66 21.21 15.05
N GLU A 553 8.10 21.46 13.88
CA GLU A 553 6.66 21.41 13.63
C GLU A 553 6.25 19.99 13.22
N ILE A 554 5.02 19.60 13.51
CA ILE A 554 4.44 18.32 13.08
C ILE A 554 3.24 18.62 12.19
N GLY A 555 3.15 17.93 11.06
CA GLY A 555 1.95 17.84 10.25
C GLY A 555 1.39 16.42 10.19
N ASN A 556 0.15 16.32 9.74
CA ASN A 556 -0.54 15.06 9.52
C ASN A 556 -0.24 14.57 8.09
N HIS A 557 0.16 13.30 7.96
CA HIS A 557 0.37 12.65 6.67
C HIS A 557 -0.44 11.36 6.53
N THR A 558 -1.66 11.35 7.10
CA THR A 558 -2.59 10.21 7.17
C THR A 558 -2.10 9.05 8.04
N TYR A 559 -2.96 8.05 8.30
CA TYR A 559 -2.63 6.97 9.23
C TYR A 559 -1.86 5.86 8.52
N TYR A 560 -2.35 5.39 7.38
CA TYR A 560 -1.78 4.29 6.59
C TYR A 560 -1.09 4.74 5.30
N HIS A 561 -1.01 6.04 5.01
CA HIS A 561 -0.43 6.57 3.78
C HIS A 561 -1.12 6.07 2.47
N PRO A 562 -2.47 6.09 2.37
CA PRO A 562 -3.17 5.72 1.14
C PRO A 562 -3.14 6.85 0.09
N ASN A 563 -3.33 6.50 -1.18
CA ASN A 563 -3.61 7.52 -2.21
C ASN A 563 -5.04 8.05 -2.02
N LEU A 564 -5.15 9.30 -1.58
CA LEU A 564 -6.43 9.90 -1.20
C LEU A 564 -7.36 10.16 -2.39
N ALA A 565 -6.83 10.32 -3.61
CA ALA A 565 -7.64 10.46 -4.82
C ALA A 565 -8.42 9.16 -5.15
N LEU A 566 -8.03 8.01 -4.55
CA LEU A 566 -8.72 6.72 -4.69
C LEU A 566 -9.57 6.37 -3.45
N ALA A 567 -9.52 7.19 -2.40
CA ALA A 567 -10.25 6.95 -1.16
C ALA A 567 -11.64 7.62 -1.19
N TRP A 568 -12.62 7.01 -0.51
CA TRP A 568 -13.92 7.66 -0.33
C TRP A 568 -13.88 8.67 0.84
N PRO A 569 -14.78 9.68 0.90
CA PRO A 569 -14.71 10.78 1.88
C PRO A 569 -14.54 10.36 3.35
N GLU A 570 -15.32 9.37 3.81
CA GLU A 570 -15.22 8.88 5.19
C GLU A 570 -13.91 8.15 5.51
N HIS A 571 -13.25 7.55 4.51
CA HIS A 571 -11.92 6.97 4.69
C HIS A 571 -10.90 8.08 4.89
N VAL A 572 -10.96 9.16 4.09
CA VAL A 572 -10.10 10.35 4.27
C VAL A 572 -10.29 10.94 5.68
N ARG A 573 -11.54 11.14 6.13
CA ARG A 573 -11.83 11.64 7.48
C ARG A 573 -11.25 10.73 8.57
N LEU A 574 -11.38 9.41 8.41
CA LEU A 574 -10.84 8.43 9.37
C LEU A 574 -9.30 8.49 9.46
N GLU A 575 -8.62 8.55 8.31
CA GLU A 575 -7.16 8.65 8.23
C GLU A 575 -6.62 9.90 8.92
N LEU A 576 -7.27 11.06 8.67
CA LEU A 576 -6.91 12.33 9.29
C LEU A 576 -7.20 12.35 10.79
N ASN A 577 -8.40 11.91 11.20
CA ASN A 577 -8.81 11.92 12.60
C ASN A 577 -7.98 10.96 13.46
N ALA A 578 -7.71 9.75 12.97
CA ALA A 578 -6.92 8.76 13.70
C ALA A 578 -5.49 9.28 13.96
N THR A 579 -4.86 9.87 12.93
CA THR A 579 -3.52 10.45 13.03
C THR A 579 -3.49 11.65 13.96
N GLN A 580 -4.51 12.52 13.91
CA GLN A 580 -4.61 13.65 14.82
C GLN A 580 -4.74 13.22 16.29
N LEU A 581 -5.66 12.30 16.57
CA LEU A 581 -5.88 11.81 17.94
C LEU A 581 -4.62 11.14 18.50
N LEU A 582 -3.86 10.47 17.64
CA LEU A 582 -2.58 9.88 18.01
C LEU A 582 -1.53 10.96 18.33
N ILE A 583 -1.37 11.97 17.46
CA ILE A 583 -0.45 13.11 17.70
C ILE A 583 -0.83 13.85 18.99
N GLU A 584 -2.12 14.11 19.20
CA GLU A 584 -2.65 14.70 20.43
C GLU A 584 -2.29 13.88 21.67
N THR A 585 -2.43 12.54 21.57
CA THR A 585 -2.16 11.62 22.68
C THR A 585 -0.66 11.57 23.02
N ILE A 586 0.21 11.62 22.02
CA ILE A 586 1.67 11.52 22.22
C ILE A 586 2.26 12.86 22.68
N THR A 587 1.84 13.95 22.06
CA THR A 587 2.52 15.26 22.20
C THR A 587 1.80 16.23 23.13
N GLY A 588 0.53 15.99 23.43
CA GLY A 588 -0.32 16.96 24.13
C GLY A 588 -0.64 18.21 23.30
N ARG A 589 -0.39 18.17 21.99
CA ARG A 589 -0.67 19.24 21.03
C ARG A 589 -1.46 18.69 19.84
N ALA A 590 -2.37 19.51 19.32
CA ALA A 590 -2.94 19.27 18.01
C ALA A 590 -1.98 19.79 16.92
N THR A 591 -2.19 19.41 15.67
CA THR A 591 -1.60 20.08 14.50
C THR A 591 -2.70 20.53 13.53
N THR A 592 -2.55 21.72 12.96
CA THR A 592 -3.38 22.20 11.84
C THR A 592 -2.69 22.00 10.50
N LEU A 593 -1.52 21.37 10.43
CA LEU A 593 -0.79 21.15 9.19
C LEU A 593 -1.15 19.78 8.63
N PHE A 594 -1.43 19.72 7.34
CA PHE A 594 -1.69 18.48 6.62
C PHE A 594 -0.97 18.50 5.29
N ARG A 595 -0.41 17.37 4.90
CA ARG A 595 0.09 17.14 3.55
C ARG A 595 -0.53 15.86 2.99
N PRO A 596 -1.18 15.91 1.82
CA PRO A 596 -1.72 14.72 1.18
C PRO A 596 -0.59 13.78 0.73
N PRO A 597 -0.73 12.46 0.88
CA PRO A 597 0.20 11.49 0.28
C PRO A 597 0.11 11.45 -1.26
N TYR A 598 1.24 11.15 -1.92
CA TYR A 598 1.40 11.04 -3.38
C TYR A 598 1.11 12.37 -4.12
N ALA A 599 1.19 12.34 -5.47
CA ALA A 599 1.10 13.45 -6.43
C ALA A 599 -0.04 14.50 -6.28
N ALA A 600 -0.89 14.38 -5.27
CA ALA A 600 -1.75 15.47 -4.78
C ALA A 600 -0.98 16.51 -3.93
N ASP A 601 0.31 16.29 -3.65
CA ASP A 601 1.22 17.18 -2.92
C ASP A 601 1.92 18.23 -3.79
N THR A 602 2.02 18.06 -5.11
CA THR A 602 2.70 19.02 -6.01
C THR A 602 1.76 20.09 -6.57
N GLN A 603 0.72 19.70 -7.32
CA GLN A 603 -0.30 20.62 -7.87
C GLN A 603 -1.51 19.81 -8.35
N PRO A 604 -2.63 19.79 -7.60
CA PRO A 604 -3.83 19.06 -7.98
C PRO A 604 -4.31 19.51 -9.36
N SER A 605 -4.46 18.56 -10.30
CA SER A 605 -4.89 18.85 -11.68
C SER A 605 -6.25 18.24 -12.02
N LYS A 606 -6.79 17.41 -11.10
CA LYS A 606 -8.09 16.75 -11.25
C LYS A 606 -8.98 17.03 -10.07
N MET A 607 -10.29 17.08 -10.32
CA MET A 607 -11.29 17.21 -9.25
C MET A 607 -11.20 16.11 -8.17
N SER A 608 -10.80 14.90 -8.55
CA SER A 608 -10.61 13.80 -7.59
C SER A 608 -9.50 14.08 -6.57
N GLU A 609 -8.56 14.97 -6.90
CA GLU A 609 -7.44 15.38 -6.04
C GLU A 609 -7.82 16.57 -5.14
N LEU A 610 -8.85 17.35 -5.49
CA LEU A 610 -9.36 18.46 -4.67
C LEU A 610 -10.22 18.02 -3.48
N MET A 611 -11.06 16.99 -3.66
CA MET A 611 -11.97 16.51 -2.61
C MET A 611 -11.26 16.19 -1.28
N PRO A 612 -10.10 15.49 -1.25
CA PRO A 612 -9.35 15.28 -0.01
C PRO A 612 -8.86 16.58 0.65
N LEU A 613 -8.48 17.59 -0.14
CA LEU A 613 -8.03 18.88 0.35
C LEU A 613 -9.18 19.69 0.96
N GLN A 614 -10.35 19.66 0.32
CA GLN A 614 -11.57 20.26 0.85
C GLN A 614 -11.97 19.62 2.18
N ILE A 615 -11.93 18.29 2.29
CA ILE A 615 -12.20 17.59 3.57
C ILE A 615 -11.19 18.01 4.64
N ALA A 616 -9.91 18.12 4.29
CA ALA A 616 -8.89 18.59 5.21
C ALA A 616 -9.21 20.02 5.70
N GLN A 617 -9.63 20.91 4.81
CA GLN A 617 -10.04 22.28 5.13
C GLN A 617 -11.30 22.34 6.00
N GLU A 618 -12.33 21.52 5.73
CA GLU A 618 -13.51 21.36 6.60
C GLU A 618 -13.11 20.94 8.01
N LEU A 619 -12.10 20.06 8.10
CA LEU A 619 -11.51 19.60 9.35
C LEU A 619 -10.54 20.61 9.96
N SER A 620 -10.41 21.82 9.42
CA SER A 620 -9.52 22.87 9.92
C SER A 620 -8.02 22.57 9.79
N TYR A 621 -7.62 21.85 8.75
CA TYR A 621 -6.22 21.75 8.32
C TYR A 621 -5.87 22.81 7.27
N LEU A 622 -4.61 23.23 7.30
CA LEU A 622 -3.89 23.94 6.26
C LEU A 622 -3.14 22.91 5.43
N VAL A 623 -3.44 22.86 4.13
CA VAL A 623 -2.79 21.95 3.19
C VAL A 623 -1.44 22.54 2.80
N VAL A 624 -0.37 21.80 3.01
CA VAL A 624 1.00 22.19 2.65
C VAL A 624 1.46 21.34 1.48
N LEU A 625 1.55 21.96 0.31
CA LEU A 625 2.10 21.40 -0.92
C LEU A 625 3.63 21.51 -0.93
N GLU A 626 4.23 21.18 -2.06
CA GLU A 626 5.66 21.30 -2.33
C GLU A 626 5.98 21.84 -3.72
N ASN A 627 6.94 22.75 -3.77
CA ASN A 627 7.49 23.25 -5.03
C ASN A 627 8.92 22.72 -5.30
N ILE A 628 9.61 22.22 -4.27
CA ILE A 628 10.98 21.68 -4.39
C ILE A 628 10.98 20.21 -3.92
N ASP A 629 10.74 19.28 -4.85
CA ASP A 629 10.94 17.83 -4.66
C ASP A 629 12.18 17.33 -5.42
N PRO A 630 13.29 17.02 -4.73
CA PRO A 630 14.46 16.41 -5.35
C PRO A 630 14.28 14.90 -5.64
N GLN A 631 13.14 14.31 -5.29
CA GLN A 631 12.80 12.90 -5.35
C GLN A 631 13.84 12.03 -4.62
N ASP A 632 14.23 12.44 -3.42
CA ASP A 632 15.20 11.72 -2.59
C ASP A 632 14.72 10.30 -2.25
N TRP A 633 13.40 10.10 -2.19
CA TRP A 633 12.75 8.80 -2.01
C TRP A 633 13.13 7.77 -3.09
N ALA A 634 13.41 8.21 -4.32
CA ALA A 634 13.81 7.36 -5.46
C ALA A 634 15.30 6.95 -5.42
N LYS A 635 16.09 7.52 -4.50
CA LYS A 635 17.52 7.26 -4.29
C LYS A 635 18.43 7.58 -5.52
N PRO A 636 18.33 8.77 -6.14
CA PRO A 636 19.13 9.12 -7.32
C PRO A 636 20.62 9.39 -7.02
N GLY A 637 20.98 9.58 -5.75
CA GLY A 637 22.33 9.93 -5.29
C GLY A 637 22.36 11.31 -4.64
N ALA A 638 23.21 11.52 -3.62
CA ALA A 638 23.25 12.77 -2.86
C ALA A 638 23.64 13.99 -3.73
N ASP A 639 24.49 13.81 -4.75
CA ASP A 639 24.84 14.86 -5.72
C ASP A 639 23.64 15.28 -6.57
N ILE A 640 22.84 14.31 -7.03
CA ILE A 640 21.66 14.57 -7.85
C ILE A 640 20.57 15.25 -7.02
N ILE A 641 20.37 14.82 -5.77
CA ILE A 641 19.44 15.47 -4.83
C ILE A 641 19.81 16.94 -4.68
N LEU A 642 21.09 17.25 -4.38
CA LEU A 642 21.56 18.63 -4.24
C LEU A 642 21.40 19.42 -5.55
N GLN A 643 21.70 18.80 -6.70
CA GLN A 643 21.55 19.47 -8.00
C GLN A 643 20.09 19.82 -8.29
N ARG A 644 19.14 18.93 -7.99
CA ARG A 644 17.70 19.19 -8.17
C ARG A 644 17.22 20.31 -7.25
N VAL A 645 17.64 20.30 -5.98
CA VAL A 645 17.36 21.43 -5.06
C VAL A 645 17.91 22.74 -5.63
N LYS A 646 19.14 22.75 -6.16
CA LYS A 646 19.73 23.95 -6.78
C LYS A 646 18.96 24.46 -8.00
N GLN A 647 18.41 23.55 -8.80
CA GLN A 647 17.64 23.87 -9.99
C GLN A 647 16.27 24.45 -9.63
N GLN A 648 15.60 23.87 -8.63
CA GLN A 648 14.22 24.20 -8.23
C GLN A 648 14.12 25.35 -7.21
N ARG A 649 15.19 25.66 -6.46
CA ARG A 649 15.24 26.76 -5.46
C ARG A 649 15.33 28.17 -6.10
N ARG A 650 14.60 28.38 -7.19
CA ARG A 650 14.37 29.70 -7.81
C ARG A 650 13.12 30.33 -7.22
N ASP A 651 11.97 29.68 -7.41
CA ASP A 651 10.65 30.24 -7.04
C ASP A 651 10.05 29.58 -5.79
N GLY A 652 10.49 28.36 -5.45
CA GLY A 652 9.98 27.61 -4.30
C GLY A 652 10.53 28.05 -2.94
N SER A 653 9.65 28.06 -1.94
CA SER A 653 9.92 28.39 -0.52
C SER A 653 9.93 27.17 0.40
N ILE A 654 9.49 25.99 -0.05
CA ILE A 654 9.45 24.75 0.76
C ILE A 654 10.18 23.60 0.05
N ILE A 655 11.20 23.03 0.74
CA ILE A 655 11.95 21.84 0.30
C ILE A 655 11.38 20.59 0.98
N LEU A 656 10.87 19.63 0.19
CA LEU A 656 10.52 18.31 0.68
C LEU A 656 11.74 17.36 0.67
N LEU A 657 11.90 16.62 1.77
CA LEU A 657 12.74 15.42 1.87
C LEU A 657 11.99 14.30 2.61
N HIS A 658 12.51 13.07 2.64
CA HIS A 658 11.85 11.95 3.33
C HIS A 658 12.69 11.41 4.48
N ASP A 659 12.08 11.20 5.65
CA ASP A 659 12.75 10.61 6.81
C ASP A 659 12.35 9.14 7.08
N ALA A 660 11.39 8.59 6.35
CA ALA A 660 11.04 7.15 6.34
C ALA A 660 10.65 6.65 4.94
N GLY A 661 9.92 5.52 4.83
CA GLY A 661 9.53 4.95 3.53
C GLY A 661 10.61 4.10 2.82
N GLY A 662 11.70 3.76 3.50
CA GLY A 662 12.76 2.90 2.96
C GLY A 662 14.16 3.25 3.46
N ASP A 663 15.17 3.03 2.62
CA ASP A 663 16.54 3.48 2.89
C ASP A 663 16.67 4.97 2.59
N ARG A 664 17.05 5.77 3.61
CA ARG A 664 17.26 7.23 3.53
C ARG A 664 18.71 7.65 3.74
N SER A 665 19.66 6.74 3.50
CA SER A 665 21.09 7.04 3.55
C SER A 665 21.51 8.21 2.66
N GLN A 666 20.93 8.32 1.45
CA GLN A 666 21.25 9.41 0.52
C GLN A 666 20.66 10.75 0.96
N THR A 667 19.43 10.78 1.50
CA THR A 667 18.84 11.97 2.12
C THR A 667 19.68 12.47 3.28
N VAL A 668 20.10 11.57 4.18
CA VAL A 668 21.00 11.89 5.30
C VAL A 668 22.35 12.43 4.82
N ALA A 669 22.86 11.94 3.69
CA ALA A 669 24.12 12.44 3.10
C ALA A 669 23.95 13.78 2.36
N ALA A 670 22.79 14.04 1.75
CA ALA A 670 22.49 15.26 1.02
C ALA A 670 22.14 16.42 1.96
N LEU A 671 21.43 16.17 3.06
CA LEU A 671 20.91 17.21 3.96
C LEU A 671 21.98 18.20 4.44
N PRO A 672 23.15 17.79 4.99
CA PRO A 672 24.20 18.74 5.38
C PRO A 672 24.68 19.62 4.21
N ARG A 673 24.77 19.04 3.01
CA ARG A 673 25.22 19.75 1.80
C ARG A 673 24.19 20.74 1.29
N ILE A 674 22.91 20.43 1.45
CA ILE A 674 21.80 21.35 1.16
C ILE A 674 21.86 22.53 2.12
N LEU A 675 21.99 22.26 3.43
CA LEU A 675 22.09 23.29 4.47
C LEU A 675 23.28 24.22 4.23
N ASP A 676 24.46 23.67 3.93
CA ASP A 676 25.67 24.45 3.63
C ASP A 676 25.51 25.31 2.37
N TRP A 677 24.88 24.76 1.32
CA TRP A 677 24.64 25.48 0.08
C TRP A 677 23.63 26.63 0.26
N LEU A 678 22.52 26.39 0.95
CA LEU A 678 21.53 27.43 1.28
C LEU A 678 22.19 28.57 2.05
N HIS A 679 23.00 28.23 3.06
CA HIS A 679 23.75 29.24 3.82
C HIS A 679 24.73 30.03 2.94
N THR A 680 25.44 29.35 2.03
CA THR A 680 26.39 30.00 1.09
C THR A 680 25.69 30.92 0.09
N ARG A 681 24.46 30.58 -0.33
CA ARG A 681 23.62 31.40 -1.20
C ARG A 681 23.05 32.64 -0.49
N GLY A 682 23.07 32.65 0.85
CA GLY A 682 22.46 33.70 1.68
C GLY A 682 21.01 33.41 2.09
N ASP A 683 20.51 32.19 1.84
CA ASP A 683 19.17 31.79 2.26
C ASP A 683 19.14 31.54 3.78
N THR A 684 18.02 31.94 4.41
CA THR A 684 17.69 31.73 5.81
C THR A 684 16.65 30.64 5.94
N ILE A 685 16.99 29.59 6.69
CA ILE A 685 16.05 28.50 6.96
C ILE A 685 15.06 28.94 8.04
N VAL A 686 13.78 28.90 7.71
CA VAL A 686 12.67 29.34 8.57
C VAL A 686 11.66 28.20 8.78
N SER A 687 10.82 28.30 9.82
CA SER A 687 9.72 27.36 10.03
C SER A 687 8.51 27.70 9.16
N LEU A 688 7.56 26.75 9.00
CA LEU A 688 6.32 27.02 8.26
C LEU A 688 5.48 28.11 8.95
N SER A 689 5.52 28.16 10.28
CA SER A 689 4.91 29.28 11.03
C SER A 689 5.48 30.65 10.64
N THR A 690 6.78 30.74 10.39
CA THR A 690 7.41 32.00 9.97
C THR A 690 7.02 32.38 8.54
N LEU A 691 6.96 31.42 7.61
CA LEU A 691 6.48 31.66 6.24
C LEU A 691 5.03 32.16 6.23
N LEU A 692 4.18 31.62 7.11
CA LEU A 692 2.78 32.04 7.28
C LEU A 692 2.58 33.31 8.12
N GLY A 693 3.65 33.95 8.61
CA GLY A 693 3.54 35.12 9.50
C GLY A 693 2.81 34.83 10.83
N THR A 694 2.85 33.57 11.30
CA THR A 694 2.15 33.10 12.51
C THR A 694 3.13 32.50 13.52
N THR A 695 2.60 31.89 14.59
CA THR A 695 3.41 31.23 15.62
C THR A 695 3.26 29.71 15.54
N ARG A 696 4.29 28.99 15.98
CA ARG A 696 4.23 27.53 16.15
C ARG A 696 3.06 27.09 17.04
N ASP A 697 2.71 27.87 18.06
CA ASP A 697 1.57 27.58 18.93
C ASP A 697 0.22 27.78 18.25
N ALA A 698 0.13 28.59 17.20
CA ALA A 698 -1.07 28.72 16.39
C ALA A 698 -1.25 27.52 15.44
N LEU A 699 -0.15 27.00 14.87
CA LEU A 699 -0.17 25.82 13.99
C LEU A 699 -0.24 24.49 14.76
N MET A 700 0.31 24.46 15.97
CA MET A 700 0.30 23.28 16.83
C MET A 700 -0.31 23.58 18.21
N PRO A 701 -1.60 23.94 18.31
CA PRO A 701 -2.15 24.46 19.57
C PRO A 701 -2.04 23.45 20.72
N PRO A 702 -1.61 23.89 21.92
CA PRO A 702 -1.62 23.04 23.09
C PRO A 702 -3.06 22.66 23.45
N LEU A 703 -3.25 21.42 23.86
CA LEU A 703 -4.56 20.95 24.29
C LEU A 703 -4.95 21.63 25.62
N GLN A 704 -6.16 22.17 25.72
CA GLN A 704 -6.66 22.75 26.98
C GLN A 704 -6.65 21.67 28.08
N THR A 705 -5.83 21.89 29.10
CA THR A 705 -5.43 20.89 30.11
C THR A 705 -6.43 20.71 31.26
N THR A 706 -7.50 21.49 31.32
CA THR A 706 -8.38 21.58 32.51
C THR A 706 -9.47 20.51 32.58
N ASN A 707 -9.79 19.80 31.50
CA ASN A 707 -10.60 18.56 31.52
C ASN A 707 -10.40 17.79 30.20
N PRO A 708 -9.72 16.62 30.19
CA PRO A 708 -9.66 15.80 28.98
C PRO A 708 -11.08 15.37 28.59
N SER A 709 -11.47 15.63 27.34
CA SER A 709 -12.77 15.17 26.83
C SER A 709 -12.86 13.64 26.97
N LEU A 710 -14.06 13.13 27.29
CA LEU A 710 -14.32 11.68 27.38
C LEU A 710 -13.79 10.95 26.13
N THR A 711 -13.93 11.58 24.97
CA THR A 711 -13.41 11.15 23.67
C THR A 711 -11.90 10.88 23.69
N ARG A 712 -11.08 11.75 24.28
CA ARG A 712 -9.61 11.55 24.38
C ARG A 712 -9.23 10.45 25.35
N LEU A 713 -9.94 10.35 26.49
CA LEU A 713 -9.67 9.29 27.46
C LEU A 713 -9.97 7.92 26.85
N VAL A 714 -11.10 7.79 26.16
CA VAL A 714 -11.48 6.58 25.42
C VAL A 714 -10.50 6.29 24.28
N SER A 715 -10.12 7.30 23.48
CA SER A 715 -9.18 7.13 22.36
C SER A 715 -7.81 6.67 22.84
N SER A 716 -7.23 7.38 23.81
CA SER A 716 -5.92 7.02 24.38
C SER A 716 -5.93 5.66 25.07
N ALA A 717 -7.01 5.28 25.75
CA ALA A 717 -7.16 3.94 26.31
C ALA A 717 -7.29 2.88 25.21
N GLY A 718 -8.06 3.16 24.15
CA GLY A 718 -8.25 2.26 23.01
C GLY A 718 -6.95 1.98 22.26
N PHE A 719 -6.19 3.01 21.88
CA PHE A 719 -4.88 2.84 21.24
C PHE A 719 -3.90 2.06 22.14
N ARG A 720 -3.85 2.34 23.45
CA ARG A 720 -3.02 1.56 24.40
C ARG A 720 -3.41 0.08 24.47
N VAL A 721 -4.71 -0.22 24.51
CA VAL A 721 -5.21 -1.61 24.56
C VAL A 721 -4.91 -2.32 23.25
N TYR A 722 -5.13 -1.67 22.11
CA TYR A 722 -4.82 -2.19 20.80
C TYR A 722 -3.33 -2.53 20.68
N HIS A 723 -2.45 -1.59 21.04
CA HIS A 723 -1.00 -1.78 21.00
C HIS A 723 -0.54 -2.92 21.92
N ALA A 724 -1.04 -2.96 23.17
CA ALA A 724 -0.69 -4.03 24.11
C ALA A 724 -1.15 -5.42 23.62
N LEU A 725 -2.30 -5.51 22.92
CA LEU A 725 -2.77 -6.74 22.32
C LEU A 725 -1.86 -7.17 21.15
N GLU A 726 -1.47 -6.23 20.30
CA GLU A 726 -0.57 -6.49 19.18
C GLU A 726 0.81 -6.98 19.67
N GLU A 727 1.42 -6.27 20.62
CA GLU A 727 2.70 -6.65 21.23
C GLU A 727 2.63 -8.04 21.88
N PHE A 728 1.53 -8.33 22.60
CA PHE A 728 1.30 -9.63 23.19
C PHE A 728 1.24 -10.73 22.12
N LEU A 729 0.52 -10.52 21.02
CA LEU A 729 0.42 -11.49 19.93
C LEU A 729 1.78 -11.73 19.27
N TRP A 730 2.55 -10.67 19.00
CA TRP A 730 3.91 -10.79 18.45
C TRP A 730 4.85 -11.54 19.39
N ALA A 731 4.91 -11.13 20.66
CA ALA A 731 5.73 -11.80 21.67
C ALA A 731 5.33 -13.27 21.83
N PHE A 732 4.03 -13.56 21.87
CA PHE A 732 3.51 -14.92 21.92
C PHE A 732 3.95 -15.74 20.69
N MET A 733 3.87 -15.19 19.48
CA MET A 733 4.29 -15.87 18.26
C MET A 733 5.79 -16.18 18.26
N ILE A 734 6.63 -15.23 18.68
CA ILE A 734 8.09 -15.41 18.81
C ILE A 734 8.40 -16.53 19.81
N VAL A 735 7.85 -16.42 21.03
CA VAL A 735 8.10 -17.39 22.10
C VAL A 735 7.55 -18.77 21.74
N ALA A 736 6.34 -18.84 21.20
CA ALA A 736 5.73 -20.11 20.78
C ALA A 736 6.56 -20.78 19.68
N THR A 737 7.04 -20.02 18.68
CA THR A 737 7.89 -20.56 17.61
C THR A 737 9.21 -21.08 18.17
N ALA A 738 9.88 -20.30 19.03
CA ALA A 738 11.11 -20.71 19.68
C ALA A 738 10.93 -22.00 20.50
N LEU A 739 9.84 -22.10 21.27
CA LEU A 739 9.50 -23.30 22.04
C LEU A 739 9.21 -24.52 21.15
N VAL A 740 8.51 -24.33 20.02
CA VAL A 740 8.26 -25.42 19.05
C VAL A 740 9.55 -25.92 18.44
N VAL A 741 10.43 -25.03 18.00
CA VAL A 741 11.73 -25.38 17.44
C VAL A 741 12.56 -26.12 18.50
N ALA A 742 12.69 -25.55 19.71
CA ALA A 742 13.44 -26.16 20.79
C ALA A 742 12.91 -27.56 21.18
N ARG A 743 11.59 -27.71 21.35
CA ARG A 743 10.96 -29.01 21.62
C ARG A 743 11.25 -30.00 20.51
N THR A 744 11.11 -29.57 19.25
CA THR A 744 11.32 -30.43 18.08
C THR A 744 12.76 -30.92 18.03
N LEU A 745 13.74 -30.04 18.20
CA LEU A 745 15.16 -30.40 18.24
C LEU A 745 15.48 -31.37 19.39
N ILE A 746 14.91 -31.15 20.58
CA ILE A 746 15.07 -32.06 21.73
C ILE A 746 14.49 -33.44 21.42
N VAL A 747 13.28 -33.50 20.86
CA VAL A 747 12.63 -34.78 20.49
C VAL A 747 13.44 -35.51 19.42
N ILE A 748 13.93 -34.81 18.39
CA ILE A 748 14.81 -35.36 17.35
C ILE A 748 16.09 -35.94 17.98
N TRP A 749 16.75 -35.17 18.85
CA TRP A 749 17.98 -35.58 19.52
C TRP A 749 17.78 -36.82 20.40
N LEU A 750 16.70 -36.85 21.19
CA LEU A 750 16.33 -37.99 22.04
C LEU A 750 15.98 -39.22 21.21
N ALA A 751 15.20 -39.05 20.14
CA ALA A 751 14.80 -40.13 19.25
C ALA A 751 16.01 -40.75 18.54
N TYR A 752 16.97 -39.92 18.07
CA TYR A 752 18.22 -40.41 17.46
C TYR A 752 19.09 -41.19 18.47
N ARG A 753 19.08 -40.78 19.74
CA ARG A 753 19.83 -41.44 20.82
C ARG A 753 19.11 -42.66 21.42
N PHE A 754 17.94 -43.04 20.90
CA PHE A 754 17.19 -44.19 21.38
C PHE A 754 17.99 -45.49 21.20
N ARG A 755 18.22 -46.21 22.31
CA ARG A 755 18.86 -47.54 22.30
C ARG A 755 17.83 -48.60 22.64
N ARG A 756 17.85 -49.70 21.90
CA ARG A 756 17.03 -50.89 22.24
C ARG A 756 17.50 -51.45 23.57
N LEU A 757 16.55 -51.87 24.41
CA LEU A 757 16.84 -52.61 25.63
C LEU A 757 17.50 -53.96 25.26
N PRO A 758 18.41 -54.49 26.09
CA PRO A 758 18.94 -55.84 25.92
C PRO A 758 17.82 -56.88 25.89
N ARG A 759 17.99 -57.94 25.10
CA ARG A 759 16.98 -59.01 25.04
C ARG A 759 17.01 -59.86 26.30
N SER A 760 15.83 -60.19 26.84
CA SER A 760 15.63 -61.06 28.00
C SER A 760 14.39 -61.92 27.79
N GLU A 761 14.43 -63.20 28.15
CA GLU A 761 13.24 -64.06 28.09
C GLU A 761 12.44 -63.86 29.38
N PHE A 762 11.20 -63.40 29.26
CA PHE A 762 10.23 -63.33 30.36
C PHE A 762 9.16 -64.41 30.12
N ALA A 763 8.97 -65.31 31.09
CA ALA A 763 8.00 -66.41 31.00
C ALA A 763 7.13 -66.55 32.27
N GLY A 764 7.00 -65.48 33.06
CA GLY A 764 6.17 -65.48 34.26
C GLY A 764 4.66 -65.56 33.94
N PRO A 765 3.80 -65.87 34.92
CA PRO A 765 2.36 -65.91 34.70
C PRO A 765 1.78 -64.49 34.51
N VAL A 766 0.85 -64.33 33.57
CA VAL A 766 0.31 -63.01 33.15
C VAL A 766 -1.21 -63.01 33.02
N SER A 767 -1.84 -61.94 33.53
CA SER A 767 -3.27 -61.70 33.42
C SER A 767 -3.59 -60.62 32.41
N ILE A 768 -4.26 -60.96 31.31
CA ILE A 768 -4.82 -59.99 30.38
C ILE A 768 -6.18 -59.54 30.89
N VAL A 769 -6.39 -58.23 30.97
CA VAL A 769 -7.64 -57.62 31.43
C VAL A 769 -8.23 -56.72 30.35
N MET A 770 -9.52 -56.92 30.08
CA MET A 770 -10.26 -56.20 29.05
C MET A 770 -11.64 -55.81 29.53
N ALA A 771 -12.00 -54.54 29.38
CA ALA A 771 -13.37 -54.08 29.60
C ALA A 771 -14.14 -53.97 28.29
N ALA A 772 -15.36 -54.50 28.26
CA ALA A 772 -16.21 -54.54 27.08
C ALA A 772 -17.59 -53.93 27.36
N TYR A 773 -18.11 -53.14 26.41
CA TYR A 773 -19.49 -52.64 26.43
C TYR A 773 -19.99 -52.42 25.00
N ASN A 774 -20.89 -53.29 24.56
CA ASN A 774 -21.40 -53.32 23.20
C ASN A 774 -20.31 -53.48 22.12
N GLU A 775 -19.41 -54.44 22.31
CA GLU A 775 -18.27 -54.75 21.44
C GLU A 775 -18.43 -56.09 20.70
N GLY A 776 -19.66 -56.61 20.59
CA GLY A 776 -19.93 -57.95 20.03
C GLY A 776 -19.40 -58.16 18.61
N LYS A 777 -19.28 -57.09 17.82
CA LYS A 777 -18.75 -57.15 16.44
C LYS A 777 -17.25 -57.39 16.35
N VAL A 778 -16.48 -57.09 17.39
CA VAL A 778 -15.00 -57.08 17.35
C VAL A 778 -14.36 -58.01 18.38
N ILE A 779 -15.04 -58.25 19.51
CA ILE A 779 -14.44 -58.93 20.67
C ILE A 779 -14.00 -60.37 20.39
N ALA A 780 -14.73 -61.10 19.55
CA ALA A 780 -14.39 -62.48 19.20
C ALA A 780 -13.03 -62.58 18.48
N GLU A 781 -12.75 -61.65 17.55
CA GLU A 781 -11.50 -61.65 16.81
C GLU A 781 -10.33 -61.17 17.67
N THR A 782 -10.58 -60.17 18.53
CA THR A 782 -9.61 -59.75 19.53
C THR A 782 -9.19 -60.91 20.43
N LEU A 783 -10.13 -61.70 20.96
CA LEU A 783 -9.83 -62.86 21.80
C LEU A 783 -9.01 -63.92 21.05
N ARG A 784 -9.36 -64.23 19.79
CA ARG A 784 -8.57 -65.14 18.94
C ARG A 784 -7.13 -64.66 18.77
N SER A 785 -6.93 -63.37 18.54
CA SER A 785 -5.57 -62.79 18.40
C SER A 785 -4.73 -62.94 19.66
N LEU A 786 -5.34 -62.80 20.85
CA LEU A 786 -4.64 -62.92 22.14
C LEU A 786 -4.31 -64.39 22.48
N LEU A 787 -5.20 -65.32 22.14
CA LEU A 787 -5.00 -66.76 22.34
C LEU A 787 -3.94 -67.35 21.38
N ALA A 788 -3.72 -66.71 20.23
CA ALA A 788 -2.76 -67.12 19.20
C ALA A 788 -1.35 -66.52 19.37
N THR A 789 -1.05 -65.94 20.55
CA THR A 789 0.27 -65.35 20.84
C THR A 789 1.36 -66.43 21.05
N ASP A 790 2.61 -66.10 20.73
CA ASP A 790 3.78 -66.98 20.88
C ASP A 790 4.34 -66.96 22.33
N TYR A 791 3.53 -66.56 23.31
CA TYR A 791 3.94 -66.47 24.71
C TYR A 791 4.00 -67.84 25.37
N LYS A 792 5.14 -68.16 26.00
CA LYS A 792 5.41 -69.48 26.57
C LYS A 792 4.98 -69.64 28.04
N GLY A 793 4.68 -68.54 28.73
CA GLY A 793 4.27 -68.55 30.14
C GLY A 793 2.77 -68.81 30.33
N GLU A 794 2.33 -68.94 31.58
CA GLU A 794 0.91 -69.07 31.90
C GLU A 794 0.15 -67.78 31.56
N LEU A 795 -1.04 -67.94 31.01
CA LEU A 795 -1.85 -66.85 30.48
C LEU A 795 -3.31 -67.01 30.93
N GLU A 796 -3.86 -65.99 31.60
CA GLU A 796 -5.30 -65.83 31.80
C GLU A 796 -5.82 -64.58 31.08
N ILE A 797 -7.06 -64.64 30.57
CA ILE A 797 -7.73 -63.52 29.92
C ILE A 797 -9.06 -63.27 30.64
N ILE A 798 -9.17 -62.13 31.31
CA ILE A 798 -10.37 -61.71 32.02
C ILE A 798 -11.07 -60.61 31.22
N VAL A 799 -12.26 -60.93 30.74
CA VAL A 799 -13.15 -59.97 30.08
C VAL A 799 -14.23 -59.55 31.08
N ILE A 800 -14.36 -58.25 31.32
CA ILE A 800 -15.44 -57.68 32.13
C ILE A 800 -16.46 -56.98 31.22
N ASP A 801 -17.65 -57.58 31.11
CA ASP A 801 -18.79 -56.97 30.44
C ASP A 801 -19.48 -55.97 31.36
N ASP A 802 -19.39 -54.68 30.99
CA ASP A 802 -19.95 -53.53 31.70
C ASP A 802 -21.41 -53.25 31.29
N GLY A 803 -22.22 -54.31 31.29
CA GLY A 803 -23.66 -54.24 31.05
C GLY A 803 -24.05 -54.06 29.58
N SER A 804 -23.36 -54.76 28.66
CA SER A 804 -23.67 -54.77 27.22
C SER A 804 -25.11 -55.18 26.94
N ARG A 805 -25.67 -54.62 25.87
CA ARG A 805 -27.03 -54.90 25.37
C ARG A 805 -27.03 -55.64 24.03
N ASP A 806 -25.86 -55.91 23.48
CA ASP A 806 -25.65 -56.69 22.27
C ASP A 806 -25.08 -58.08 22.60
N GLU A 807 -24.57 -58.78 21.59
CA GLU A 807 -24.05 -60.15 21.70
C GLU A 807 -22.65 -60.24 22.36
N THR A 808 -22.09 -59.15 22.92
CA THR A 808 -20.74 -59.14 23.53
C THR A 808 -20.55 -60.26 24.55
N SER A 809 -21.45 -60.37 25.52
CA SER A 809 -21.43 -61.39 26.56
C SER A 809 -21.44 -62.81 25.98
N SER A 810 -22.30 -63.04 24.97
CA SER A 810 -22.48 -64.34 24.34
C SER A 810 -21.27 -64.76 23.51
N GLU A 811 -20.59 -63.81 22.84
CA GLU A 811 -19.35 -64.10 22.11
C GLU A 811 -18.20 -64.50 23.04
N VAL A 812 -18.10 -63.86 24.21
CA VAL A 812 -17.05 -64.20 25.18
C VAL A 812 -17.32 -65.55 25.83
N GLU A 813 -18.58 -65.87 26.16
CA GLU A 813 -18.95 -67.21 26.66
C GLU A 813 -18.59 -68.31 25.68
N ARG A 814 -18.92 -68.13 24.39
CA ARG A 814 -18.55 -69.07 23.34
C ARG A 814 -17.05 -69.38 23.32
N MET A 815 -16.22 -68.37 23.58
CA MET A 815 -14.75 -68.55 23.63
C MET A 815 -14.29 -69.17 24.95
N SER A 816 -14.93 -68.81 26.06
CA SER A 816 -14.66 -69.36 27.40
C SER A 816 -14.98 -70.86 27.48
N ASP A 817 -16.00 -71.32 26.76
CA ASP A 817 -16.36 -72.74 26.65
C ASP A 817 -15.32 -73.55 25.85
N VAL A 818 -14.61 -72.90 24.92
CA VAL A 818 -13.61 -73.53 24.03
C VAL A 818 -12.20 -73.50 24.63
N ASP A 819 -11.83 -72.41 25.31
CA ASP A 819 -10.50 -72.22 25.88
C ASP A 819 -10.59 -71.79 27.36
N PRO A 820 -10.09 -72.62 28.30
CA PRO A 820 -10.23 -72.36 29.74
C PRO A 820 -9.41 -71.15 30.22
N ARG A 821 -8.54 -70.59 29.38
CA ARG A 821 -7.79 -69.36 29.69
C ARG A 821 -8.68 -68.12 29.68
N VAL A 822 -9.85 -68.16 29.04
CA VAL A 822 -10.78 -67.02 28.96
C VAL A 822 -11.80 -67.09 30.08
N ARG A 823 -12.01 -65.99 30.80
CA ARG A 823 -13.00 -65.86 31.88
C ARG A 823 -13.83 -64.60 31.71
N LEU A 824 -15.15 -64.76 31.69
CA LEU A 824 -16.12 -63.66 31.65
C LEU A 824 -16.57 -63.24 33.05
N LEU A 825 -16.53 -61.94 33.33
CA LEU A 825 -17.16 -61.30 34.47
C LEU A 825 -18.27 -60.37 33.96
N ARG A 826 -19.40 -60.31 34.66
CA ARG A 826 -20.53 -59.44 34.30
C ARG A 826 -20.85 -58.44 35.39
N GLN A 827 -21.11 -57.19 35.00
CA GLN A 827 -21.59 -56.15 35.89
C GLN A 827 -22.64 -55.26 35.24
N GLU A 828 -23.38 -54.50 36.05
CA GLU A 828 -24.19 -53.39 35.55
C GLU A 828 -23.27 -52.28 35.00
N ASN A 829 -23.74 -51.55 33.98
CA ASN A 829 -22.96 -50.48 33.37
C ASN A 829 -22.60 -49.40 34.40
N ARG A 830 -21.33 -49.38 34.77
CA ARG A 830 -20.73 -48.49 35.78
C ARG A 830 -19.48 -47.78 35.23
N GLY A 831 -19.14 -47.99 33.96
CA GLY A 831 -18.03 -47.36 33.24
C GLY A 831 -16.75 -48.18 33.26
N LYS A 832 -15.93 -47.99 32.21
CA LYS A 832 -14.66 -48.69 31.98
C LYS A 832 -13.74 -48.77 33.21
N ALA A 833 -13.48 -47.66 33.90
CA ALA A 833 -12.58 -47.65 35.06
C ALA A 833 -13.07 -48.56 36.21
N ARG A 834 -14.39 -48.61 36.49
CA ARG A 834 -14.97 -49.49 37.51
C ARG A 834 -14.95 -50.96 37.07
N ALA A 835 -15.21 -51.20 35.78
CA ALA A 835 -15.10 -52.54 35.20
C ALA A 835 -13.66 -53.08 35.35
N LEU A 836 -12.66 -52.28 34.99
CA LEU A 836 -11.25 -52.65 35.13
C LEU A 836 -10.83 -52.84 36.60
N GLN A 837 -11.30 -52.01 37.54
CA GLN A 837 -11.06 -52.25 38.97
C GLN A 837 -11.60 -53.60 39.45
N ARG A 838 -12.82 -53.97 39.02
CA ARG A 838 -13.40 -55.27 39.36
C ARG A 838 -12.58 -56.42 38.77
N ALA A 839 -12.09 -56.26 37.55
CA ALA A 839 -11.21 -57.25 36.94
C ALA A 839 -9.88 -57.36 37.69
N LEU A 840 -9.25 -56.25 38.06
CA LEU A 840 -8.01 -56.22 38.88
C LEU A 840 -8.16 -56.92 40.25
N ALA A 841 -9.35 -56.90 40.84
CA ALA A 841 -9.63 -57.64 42.07
C ALA A 841 -9.70 -59.16 41.85
N ALA A 842 -9.94 -59.61 40.62
CA ALA A 842 -10.13 -61.00 40.27
C ALA A 842 -8.90 -61.66 39.61
N VAL A 843 -7.88 -60.88 39.22
CA VAL A 843 -6.65 -61.39 38.56
C VAL A 843 -5.84 -62.31 39.46
N ALA A 844 -5.36 -63.43 38.90
CA ALA A 844 -4.57 -64.43 39.61
C ALA A 844 -3.06 -64.13 39.63
N HIS A 845 -2.56 -63.33 38.68
CA HIS A 845 -1.12 -63.17 38.48
C HIS A 845 -0.60 -61.76 38.78
N GLY A 846 0.72 -61.66 38.96
CA GLY A 846 1.42 -60.44 39.39
C GLY A 846 1.71 -59.42 38.27
N VAL A 847 1.52 -59.79 37.00
CA VAL A 847 1.68 -58.89 35.85
C VAL A 847 0.34 -58.78 35.11
N ILE A 848 -0.12 -57.55 34.92
CA ILE A 848 -1.41 -57.24 34.31
C ILE A 848 -1.16 -56.61 32.94
N VAL A 849 -1.81 -57.14 31.91
CA VAL A 849 -1.79 -56.57 30.55
C VAL A 849 -3.15 -55.98 30.24
N PHE A 850 -3.22 -54.67 29.98
CA PHE A 850 -4.46 -54.02 29.56
C PHE A 850 -4.58 -54.03 28.05
N VAL A 851 -5.73 -54.48 27.56
CA VAL A 851 -6.09 -54.52 26.14
C VAL A 851 -7.51 -54.01 25.95
N ASP A 852 -7.72 -53.18 24.93
CA ASP A 852 -9.05 -52.71 24.53
C ASP A 852 -9.75 -53.80 23.69
N ALA A 853 -11.09 -53.89 23.77
CA ALA A 853 -11.86 -54.95 23.12
C ALA A 853 -11.82 -54.96 21.57
N ASP A 854 -11.28 -53.91 20.96
CA ASP A 854 -11.11 -53.73 19.50
C ASP A 854 -9.64 -53.79 19.05
N THR A 855 -8.74 -54.32 19.88
CA THR A 855 -7.29 -54.24 19.65
C THR A 855 -6.67 -55.61 19.46
N HIS A 856 -6.12 -55.86 18.28
CA HIS A 856 -5.57 -57.15 17.89
C HIS A 856 -4.04 -57.18 18.08
N PHE A 857 -3.53 -58.22 18.74
CA PHE A 857 -2.09 -58.41 18.92
C PHE A 857 -1.50 -59.24 17.77
N GLN A 858 -0.25 -58.93 17.38
CA GLN A 858 0.54 -59.84 16.56
C GLN A 858 1.05 -60.99 17.44
N ARG A 859 1.46 -62.10 16.83
CA ARG A 859 1.89 -63.29 17.58
C ARG A 859 3.05 -63.00 18.54
N ASP A 860 3.98 -62.15 18.14
CA ASP A 860 5.16 -61.73 18.91
C ASP A 860 4.91 -60.53 19.83
N THR A 861 3.74 -59.87 19.75
CA THR A 861 3.44 -58.65 20.52
C THR A 861 3.52 -58.87 22.02
N LEU A 862 2.88 -59.92 22.53
CA LEU A 862 2.82 -60.18 23.97
C LEU A 862 4.20 -60.55 24.55
N PRO A 863 5.00 -61.47 23.96
CA PRO A 863 6.39 -61.70 24.37
C PRO A 863 7.25 -60.44 24.40
N LEU A 864 7.19 -59.61 23.34
CA LEU A 864 7.98 -58.38 23.24
C LEU A 864 7.55 -57.33 24.26
N LEU A 865 6.25 -57.24 24.57
CA LEU A 865 5.72 -56.31 25.57
C LEU A 865 6.19 -56.66 26.99
N LEU A 866 6.32 -57.96 27.28
CA LEU A 866 6.66 -58.47 28.62
C LEU A 866 8.17 -58.57 28.87
N GLU A 867 8.99 -58.72 27.84
CA GLU A 867 10.45 -58.84 27.91
C GLU A 867 11.12 -57.81 28.86
N PRO A 868 10.79 -56.51 28.85
CA PRO A 868 11.38 -55.55 29.78
C PRO A 868 11.02 -55.78 31.25
N LEU A 869 9.92 -56.48 31.56
CA LEU A 869 9.53 -56.82 32.93
C LEU A 869 10.40 -57.93 33.55
N ALA A 870 11.41 -58.43 32.83
CA ALA A 870 12.49 -59.18 33.47
C ALA A 870 13.33 -58.28 34.41
N ASP A 871 13.39 -56.96 34.15
CA ASP A 871 14.00 -55.98 35.05
C ASP A 871 12.98 -55.55 36.13
N GLU A 872 13.27 -55.86 37.40
CA GLU A 872 12.42 -55.52 38.54
C GLU A 872 12.26 -54.00 38.75
N THR A 873 13.19 -53.19 38.24
CA THR A 873 13.10 -51.72 38.33
C THR A 873 12.02 -51.13 37.41
N ILE A 874 11.52 -51.92 36.44
CA ILE A 874 10.49 -51.50 35.50
C ILE A 874 9.12 -51.89 36.06
N GLY A 875 8.32 -50.86 36.36
CA GLY A 875 6.96 -51.01 36.88
C GLY A 875 5.89 -51.11 35.79
N ALA A 876 6.15 -50.51 34.61
CA ALA A 876 5.22 -50.51 33.49
C ALA A 876 5.92 -50.47 32.11
N VAL A 877 5.29 -51.12 31.14
CA VAL A 877 5.71 -51.16 29.74
C VAL A 877 4.58 -50.69 28.83
N SER A 878 4.91 -49.78 27.92
CA SER A 878 4.02 -49.24 26.91
C SER A 878 4.35 -49.84 25.54
N GLY A 879 3.35 -50.42 24.87
CA GLY A 879 3.52 -50.94 23.51
C GLY A 879 3.12 -49.95 22.41
N HIS A 880 3.21 -50.41 21.17
CA HIS A 880 3.02 -49.63 19.96
C HIS A 880 1.64 -49.87 19.34
N ALA A 881 0.70 -48.96 19.58
CA ALA A 881 -0.61 -49.00 18.91
C ALA A 881 -0.53 -48.46 17.47
N LYS A 882 -1.07 -49.20 16.50
CA LYS A 882 -1.23 -48.82 15.09
C LYS A 882 -2.69 -48.88 14.64
N VAL A 883 -3.07 -47.99 13.73
CA VAL A 883 -4.43 -47.95 13.17
C VAL A 883 -4.55 -48.97 12.04
N GLY A 884 -5.52 -49.88 12.13
CA GLY A 884 -5.74 -50.95 11.15
C GLY A 884 -6.67 -50.57 9.98
N ASN A 885 -7.65 -49.69 10.19
CA ASN A 885 -8.70 -49.38 9.21
C ASN A 885 -8.42 -48.10 8.39
N LEU A 886 -7.47 -48.15 7.47
CA LEU A 886 -7.00 -46.98 6.69
C LEU A 886 -7.88 -46.58 5.49
N ARG A 887 -9.20 -46.85 5.56
CA ARG A 887 -10.15 -46.66 4.45
C ARG A 887 -10.46 -45.20 4.17
N THR A 888 -10.65 -44.39 5.21
CA THR A 888 -11.02 -42.97 5.07
C THR A 888 -9.83 -42.03 5.24
N PHE A 889 -9.95 -40.80 4.72
CA PHE A 889 -8.96 -39.74 4.94
C PHE A 889 -8.74 -39.46 6.44
N ILE A 890 -9.82 -39.49 7.23
CA ILE A 890 -9.78 -39.27 8.68
C ILE A 890 -8.95 -40.34 9.39
N ALA A 891 -9.18 -41.63 9.08
CA ALA A 891 -8.39 -42.72 9.64
C ALA A 891 -6.91 -42.66 9.21
N ARG A 892 -6.63 -42.21 7.97
CA ARG A 892 -5.25 -41.97 7.48
C ARG A 892 -4.56 -40.79 8.17
N CYS A 893 -5.30 -39.75 8.57
CA CYS A 893 -4.77 -38.65 9.39
C CYS A 893 -4.46 -39.14 10.80
N GLN A 894 -5.36 -39.92 11.41
CA GLN A 894 -5.15 -40.49 12.73
C GLN A 894 -3.97 -41.48 12.78
N SER A 895 -3.78 -42.27 11.72
CA SER A 895 -2.60 -43.12 11.57
C SER A 895 -1.29 -42.32 11.58
N LEU A 896 -1.23 -41.19 10.85
CA LEU A 896 -0.08 -40.30 10.89
C LEU A 896 0.10 -39.69 12.29
N GLU A 897 -0.98 -39.27 12.93
CA GLU A 897 -0.94 -38.73 14.29
C GLU A 897 -0.40 -39.75 15.31
N TYR A 898 -0.77 -41.03 15.20
CA TYR A 898 -0.24 -42.08 16.08
C TYR A 898 1.26 -42.25 15.87
N THR A 899 1.70 -42.22 14.62
CA THR A 899 3.11 -42.30 14.22
C THR A 899 3.91 -41.12 14.80
N CYS A 900 3.42 -39.89 14.65
CA CYS A 900 4.11 -38.67 15.08
C CYS A 900 3.99 -38.37 16.58
N GLY A 901 2.78 -38.44 17.14
CA GLY A 901 2.45 -37.90 18.46
C GLY A 901 2.50 -38.90 19.60
N PHE A 902 2.31 -40.20 19.34
CA PHE A 902 2.38 -41.22 20.38
C PHE A 902 3.68 -42.02 20.32
N ASN A 903 4.11 -42.46 19.14
CA ASN A 903 5.24 -43.37 19.03
C ASN A 903 6.58 -42.65 19.07
N LEU A 904 6.75 -41.56 18.31
CA LEU A 904 7.99 -40.77 18.35
C LEU A 904 8.23 -40.12 19.72
N ASP A 905 7.21 -39.48 20.30
CA ASP A 905 7.31 -38.86 21.63
C ASP A 905 7.66 -39.90 22.70
N ARG A 906 7.05 -41.11 22.69
CA ARG A 906 7.38 -42.17 23.66
C ARG A 906 8.79 -42.72 23.49
N ARG A 907 9.29 -42.87 22.25
CA ARG A 907 10.70 -43.23 21.98
C ARG A 907 11.66 -42.21 22.55
N ALA A 908 11.34 -40.92 22.44
CA ALA A 908 12.14 -39.86 23.04
C ALA A 908 12.06 -39.89 24.58
N TYR A 909 10.83 -40.01 25.13
CA TYR A 909 10.56 -39.81 26.56
C TYR A 909 10.93 -41.01 27.44
N THR A 910 11.02 -42.23 26.89
CA THR A 910 11.44 -43.41 27.66
C THR A 910 12.86 -43.26 28.25
N ARG A 911 13.77 -42.57 27.55
CA ARG A 911 15.15 -42.36 28.01
C ARG A 911 15.25 -41.49 29.27
N TRP A 912 14.33 -40.54 29.40
CA TRP A 912 14.23 -39.61 30.52
C TRP A 912 13.17 -40.02 31.55
N ASN A 913 12.56 -41.19 31.39
CA ASN A 913 11.45 -41.68 32.21
C ASN A 913 10.33 -40.63 32.36
N CYS A 914 9.91 -40.03 31.23
CA CYS A 914 8.94 -38.93 31.24
C CYS A 914 7.73 -39.19 30.32
N ILE A 915 7.39 -40.47 30.12
CA ILE A 915 6.18 -40.90 29.41
C ILE A 915 4.95 -40.49 30.23
N THR A 916 4.03 -39.74 29.64
CA THR A 916 2.84 -39.22 30.31
C THR A 916 1.61 -40.12 30.20
N VAL A 917 1.59 -41.03 29.22
CA VAL A 917 0.47 -41.96 28.98
C VAL A 917 0.97 -43.32 28.50
N VAL A 918 0.71 -44.34 29.30
CA VAL A 918 0.79 -45.75 28.93
C VAL A 918 -0.60 -46.18 28.42
N PRO A 919 -0.78 -46.56 27.14
CA PRO A 919 -2.10 -46.71 26.55
C PRO A 919 -2.83 -47.96 27.08
N GLY A 920 -4.12 -47.81 27.39
CA GLY A 920 -4.97 -48.93 27.82
C GLY A 920 -5.19 -50.02 26.76
N ALA A 921 -4.84 -49.75 25.49
CA ALA A 921 -4.94 -50.71 24.38
C ALA A 921 -3.76 -51.69 24.30
N ILE A 922 -2.58 -51.31 24.79
CA ILE A 922 -1.38 -52.16 24.80
C ILE A 922 -0.41 -51.72 25.89
N SER A 923 -0.58 -52.29 27.08
CA SER A 923 0.31 -52.02 28.20
C SER A 923 0.44 -53.21 29.13
N ALA A 924 1.61 -53.35 29.76
CA ALA A 924 1.88 -54.35 30.79
C ALA A 924 2.39 -53.65 32.05
N ILE A 925 1.79 -53.93 33.21
CA ILE A 925 2.07 -53.25 34.47
C ILE A 925 2.10 -54.28 35.61
N ARG A 926 3.05 -54.15 36.53
CA ARG A 926 3.09 -55.00 37.74
C ARG A 926 1.90 -54.66 38.64
N LYS A 927 1.19 -55.69 39.12
CA LYS A 927 0.05 -55.54 40.03
C LYS A 927 0.43 -54.75 41.28
N GLU A 928 1.58 -55.08 41.89
CA GLU A 928 2.10 -54.36 43.05
C GLU A 928 2.31 -52.86 42.80
N ALA A 929 2.73 -52.48 41.58
CA ALA A 929 2.90 -51.07 41.21
C ALA A 929 1.54 -50.37 41.06
N ILE A 930 0.52 -51.05 40.54
CA ILE A 930 -0.86 -50.55 40.50
C ILE A 930 -1.40 -50.34 41.91
N ASP A 931 -1.19 -51.32 42.79
CA ASP A 931 -1.69 -51.29 44.18
C ASP A 931 -1.02 -50.15 44.98
N ARG A 932 0.31 -49.98 44.86
CA ARG A 932 1.03 -48.85 45.46
C ARG A 932 0.59 -47.49 44.93
N ALA A 933 0.23 -47.41 43.65
CA ALA A 933 -0.31 -46.19 43.04
C ALA A 933 -1.75 -45.87 43.48
N GLY A 934 -2.40 -46.74 44.28
CA GLY A 934 -3.76 -46.56 44.78
C GLY A 934 -4.84 -47.11 43.83
N GLY A 935 -4.48 -47.98 42.89
CA GLY A 935 -5.38 -48.55 41.90
C GLY A 935 -5.77 -47.58 40.77
N LEU A 936 -6.80 -47.96 40.00
CA LEU A 936 -7.35 -47.10 38.93
C LEU A 936 -8.23 -45.99 39.52
N SER A 937 -7.96 -44.73 39.18
CA SER A 937 -8.77 -43.59 39.65
C SER A 937 -10.16 -43.56 39.02
N LEU A 938 -11.20 -43.35 39.84
CA LEU A 938 -12.57 -43.09 39.39
C LEU A 938 -12.86 -41.59 39.21
N GLN A 939 -11.89 -40.73 39.48
CA GLN A 939 -12.06 -39.28 39.45
C GLN A 939 -11.80 -38.66 38.07
N THR A 940 -11.26 -39.44 37.12
CA THR A 940 -10.84 -39.00 35.78
C THR A 940 -11.44 -39.88 34.69
N LEU A 941 -11.59 -39.33 33.48
CA LEU A 941 -12.09 -40.06 32.31
C LEU A 941 -10.98 -40.76 31.50
N ALA A 942 -9.72 -40.42 31.76
CA ALA A 942 -8.54 -41.04 31.17
C ALA A 942 -7.80 -41.82 32.27
N GLU A 943 -8.30 -43.01 32.57
CA GLU A 943 -7.79 -43.89 33.63
C GLU A 943 -6.32 -44.27 33.41
N ASP A 944 -5.92 -44.39 32.14
CA ASP A 944 -4.60 -44.78 31.68
C ASP A 944 -3.54 -43.68 31.95
N THR A 945 -3.89 -42.44 31.64
CA THR A 945 -3.08 -41.24 31.89
C THR A 945 -2.94 -41.01 33.39
N ASP A 946 -4.03 -41.13 34.15
CA ASP A 946 -4.03 -40.94 35.59
C ASP A 946 -3.13 -41.97 36.30
N LEU A 947 -3.31 -43.26 35.96
CA LEU A 947 -2.46 -44.34 36.49
C LEU A 947 -0.99 -44.11 36.13
N THR A 948 -0.70 -43.70 34.89
CA THR A 948 0.68 -43.41 34.47
C THR A 948 1.33 -42.32 35.34
N LEU A 949 0.61 -41.23 35.62
CA LEU A 949 1.13 -40.15 36.46
C LEU A 949 1.22 -40.57 37.94
N ALA A 950 0.32 -41.42 38.43
CA ALA A 950 0.38 -42.00 39.77
C ALA A 950 1.58 -42.95 39.94
N LEU A 951 1.89 -43.78 38.94
CA LEU A 951 3.09 -44.62 38.91
C LEU A 951 4.38 -43.79 38.99
N HIS A 952 4.43 -42.65 38.30
CA HIS A 952 5.56 -41.71 38.43
C HIS A 952 5.65 -41.05 39.81
N LYS A 953 4.51 -40.80 40.49
CA LYS A 953 4.53 -40.33 41.89
C LYS A 953 5.17 -41.35 42.81
N ASP A 954 4.96 -42.65 42.56
CA ASP A 954 5.62 -43.76 43.25
C ASP A 954 7.01 -44.11 42.67
N ARG A 955 7.60 -43.23 41.82
CA ARG A 955 8.94 -43.38 41.22
C ARG A 955 9.14 -44.65 40.40
N GLN A 956 8.07 -45.25 39.88
CA GLN A 956 8.15 -46.40 38.98
C GLN A 956 8.80 -46.00 37.65
N ARG A 957 9.64 -46.88 37.10
CA ARG A 957 10.22 -46.68 35.77
C ARG A 957 9.28 -47.23 34.70
N ILE A 958 9.05 -46.42 33.67
CA ILE A 958 8.15 -46.74 32.55
C ILE A 958 8.96 -46.75 31.26
N VAL A 959 8.85 -47.85 30.50
CA VAL A 959 9.56 -48.01 29.22
C VAL A 959 8.62 -48.19 28.05
N TYR A 960 9.11 -47.89 26.84
CA TYR A 960 8.35 -48.04 25.60
C TYR A 960 9.01 -49.07 24.68
N VAL A 961 8.23 -50.04 24.19
CA VAL A 961 8.68 -51.10 23.28
C VAL A 961 8.03 -50.90 21.90
N PRO A 962 8.77 -50.34 20.93
CA PRO A 962 8.21 -50.06 19.60
C PRO A 962 7.90 -51.30 18.76
N GLN A 963 8.48 -52.45 19.09
CA GLN A 963 8.29 -53.70 18.35
C GLN A 963 7.01 -54.45 18.77
N ALA A 964 6.49 -54.19 19.98
CA ALA A 964 5.25 -54.79 20.44
C ALA A 964 4.07 -54.04 19.80
N ILE A 965 3.65 -54.48 18.61
CA ILE A 965 2.64 -53.78 17.80
C ILE A 965 1.23 -54.32 18.08
N ALA A 966 0.27 -53.45 18.32
CA ALA A 966 -1.15 -53.80 18.39
C ALA A 966 -1.98 -52.97 17.41
N TRP A 967 -2.88 -53.63 16.67
CA TRP A 967 -3.73 -53.00 15.66
C TRP A 967 -5.11 -52.66 16.24
N THR A 968 -5.50 -51.39 16.19
CA THR A 968 -6.77 -50.88 16.74
C THR A 968 -7.62 -50.19 15.66
N GLU A 969 -8.91 -50.03 15.92
CA GLU A 969 -9.87 -49.36 15.03
C GLU A 969 -9.97 -47.85 15.32
N ALA A 970 -9.69 -47.03 14.31
CA ALA A 970 -9.85 -45.58 14.34
C ALA A 970 -11.24 -45.12 13.87
N PRO A 971 -11.78 -44.03 14.43
CA PRO A 971 -12.96 -43.36 13.87
C PRO A 971 -12.86 -43.03 12.37
N GLU A 972 -13.89 -43.41 11.60
CA GLU A 972 -13.93 -43.14 10.16
C GLU A 972 -14.63 -41.82 9.78
N SER A 973 -15.39 -41.21 10.72
CA SER A 973 -16.12 -39.96 10.50
C SER A 973 -15.69 -38.83 11.46
N VAL A 974 -15.83 -37.58 11.02
CA VAL A 974 -15.49 -36.39 11.83
C VAL A 974 -16.29 -36.33 13.13
N ARG A 975 -17.57 -36.73 13.12
CA ARG A 975 -18.43 -36.73 14.31
C ARG A 975 -17.94 -37.73 15.35
N THR A 976 -17.60 -38.95 14.93
CA THR A 976 -17.10 -40.01 15.80
C THR A 976 -15.72 -39.65 16.35
N LEU A 977 -14.85 -39.09 15.49
CA LEU A 977 -13.54 -38.58 15.89
C LEU A 977 -13.64 -37.44 16.91
N ALA A 978 -14.49 -36.44 16.68
CA ALA A 978 -14.65 -35.30 17.59
C ALA A 978 -15.14 -35.73 19.00
N ARG A 979 -15.97 -36.79 19.11
CA ARG A 979 -16.36 -37.38 20.40
C ARG A 979 -15.16 -38.02 21.10
N GLN A 980 -14.36 -38.81 20.37
CA GLN A 980 -13.13 -39.41 20.90
C GLN A 980 -12.15 -38.33 21.37
N ARG A 981 -11.91 -37.30 20.55
CA ARG A 981 -10.98 -36.21 20.87
C ARG A 981 -11.43 -35.34 22.01
N PHE A 982 -12.72 -35.05 22.10
CA PHE A 982 -13.29 -34.36 23.27
C PHE A 982 -13.06 -35.17 24.56
N ARG A 983 -13.29 -36.49 24.52
CA ARG A 983 -13.03 -37.39 25.65
C ARG A 983 -11.57 -37.34 26.09
N TRP A 984 -10.63 -37.45 25.14
CA TRP A 984 -9.20 -37.40 25.42
C TRP A 984 -8.75 -36.04 25.94
N ALA A 985 -9.20 -34.96 25.31
CA ALA A 985 -8.92 -33.59 25.75
C ALA A 985 -9.41 -33.34 27.19
N TYR A 986 -10.65 -33.74 27.49
CA TYR A 986 -11.23 -33.58 28.82
C TYR A 986 -10.54 -34.44 29.87
N GLY A 987 -10.29 -35.72 29.58
CA GLY A 987 -9.56 -36.63 30.47
C GLY A 987 -8.13 -36.18 30.74
N THR A 988 -7.41 -35.73 29.71
CA THR A 988 -6.06 -35.16 29.85
C THR A 988 -6.08 -33.91 30.74
N LEU A 989 -7.03 -33.00 30.51
CA LEU A 989 -7.19 -31.80 31.34
C LEU A 989 -7.48 -32.14 32.81
N GLN A 990 -8.30 -33.16 33.07
CA GLN A 990 -8.55 -33.67 34.43
C GLN A 990 -7.28 -34.20 35.09
N CYS A 991 -6.50 -35.02 34.37
CA CYS A 991 -5.27 -35.60 34.90
C CYS A 991 -4.22 -34.50 35.19
N LEU A 992 -4.02 -33.57 34.25
CA LEU A 992 -3.13 -32.42 34.44
C LEU A 992 -3.51 -31.56 35.64
N TRP A 993 -4.82 -31.36 35.88
CA TRP A 993 -5.31 -30.59 37.01
C TRP A 993 -5.15 -31.32 38.35
N LYS A 994 -5.46 -32.62 38.38
CA LYS A 994 -5.30 -33.47 39.57
C LYS A 994 -3.83 -33.60 39.98
N HIS A 995 -2.93 -33.72 39.01
CA HIS A 995 -1.48 -33.87 39.20
C HIS A 995 -0.70 -32.56 39.00
N ARG A 996 -1.35 -31.39 39.15
CA ARG A 996 -0.72 -30.07 38.92
C ARG A 996 0.48 -29.81 39.82
N ASP A 997 0.55 -30.47 40.97
CA ASP A 997 1.68 -30.45 41.91
C ASP A 997 2.99 -31.01 41.34
N MET A 998 2.91 -31.77 40.24
CA MET A 998 4.06 -32.32 39.53
C MET A 998 4.62 -31.35 38.46
N VAL A 999 3.85 -30.35 38.04
CA VAL A 999 4.23 -29.41 36.96
C VAL A 999 5.26 -28.43 37.50
N PHE A 1000 6.37 -28.24 36.78
CA PHE A 1000 7.53 -27.43 37.20
C PHE A 1000 8.14 -27.86 38.54
N ASN A 1001 8.03 -29.15 38.87
CA ASN A 1001 8.59 -29.70 40.10
C ASN A 1001 9.82 -30.57 39.81
N TRP A 1002 10.97 -30.16 40.36
CA TRP A 1002 12.26 -30.83 40.13
C TRP A 1002 12.32 -32.24 40.71
N ASN A 1003 11.47 -32.57 41.70
CA ASN A 1003 11.42 -33.90 42.30
C ASN A 1003 11.04 -34.99 41.29
N TYR A 1004 10.34 -34.63 40.20
CA TYR A 1004 9.96 -35.54 39.13
C TYR A 1004 10.82 -35.38 37.86
N ARG A 1005 11.97 -34.69 37.97
CA ARG A 1005 12.98 -34.49 36.91
C ARG A 1005 12.33 -34.06 35.56
N ALA A 1006 12.63 -34.79 34.48
CA ALA A 1006 12.14 -34.48 33.13
C ALA A 1006 10.62 -34.57 32.99
N LEU A 1007 9.94 -35.41 33.78
CA LEU A 1007 8.47 -35.45 33.76
C LEU A 1007 7.88 -34.10 34.21
N GLY A 1008 8.40 -33.57 35.32
CA GLY A 1008 7.89 -32.33 35.92
C GLY A 1008 8.27 -31.07 35.16
N TRP A 1009 9.49 -30.99 34.61
CA TRP A 1009 10.00 -29.77 33.95
C TRP A 1009 9.94 -29.77 32.42
N PHE A 1010 9.76 -30.93 31.79
CA PHE A 1010 9.73 -31.02 30.33
C PHE A 1010 8.40 -31.58 29.83
N SER A 1011 8.03 -32.81 30.20
CA SER A 1011 6.83 -33.44 29.63
C SER A 1011 5.52 -32.77 30.07
N LEU A 1012 5.29 -32.56 31.38
CA LEU A 1012 4.02 -31.99 31.85
C LEU A 1012 3.82 -30.52 31.40
N PRO A 1013 4.83 -29.62 31.47
CA PRO A 1013 4.74 -28.30 30.88
C PRO A 1013 4.51 -28.34 29.36
N SER A 1014 5.15 -29.29 28.66
CA SER A 1014 4.92 -29.50 27.23
C SER A 1014 3.48 -29.89 26.92
N VAL A 1015 2.84 -30.75 27.72
CA VAL A 1015 1.43 -31.10 27.52
C VAL A 1015 0.53 -29.88 27.76
N TRP A 1016 0.76 -29.12 28.84
CA TRP A 1016 0.03 -27.88 29.11
C TRP A 1016 0.15 -26.87 27.96
N PHE A 1017 1.37 -26.59 27.51
CA PHE A 1017 1.61 -25.57 26.49
C PHE A 1017 1.17 -26.05 25.10
N PHE A 1018 1.71 -27.15 24.59
CA PHE A 1018 1.53 -27.54 23.19
C PHE A 1018 0.18 -28.21 22.89
N GLN A 1019 -0.42 -28.93 23.85
CA GLN A 1019 -1.69 -29.62 23.62
C GLN A 1019 -2.91 -28.80 24.07
N ILE A 1020 -2.77 -27.96 25.10
CA ILE A 1020 -3.87 -27.15 25.63
C ILE A 1020 -3.78 -25.69 25.18
N ILE A 1021 -2.78 -24.94 25.65
CA ILE A 1021 -2.71 -23.47 25.45
C ILE A 1021 -2.55 -23.10 23.98
N LEU A 1022 -1.56 -23.66 23.29
CA LEU A 1022 -1.25 -23.36 21.90
C LEU A 1022 -2.41 -23.70 20.97
N VAL A 1023 -3.06 -24.85 21.20
CA VAL A 1023 -4.23 -25.29 20.41
C VAL A 1023 -5.46 -24.42 20.68
N ALA A 1024 -5.66 -23.95 21.92
CA ALA A 1024 -6.75 -23.04 22.26
C ALA A 1024 -6.58 -21.64 21.65
N ILE A 1025 -5.35 -21.13 21.58
CA ILE A 1025 -5.01 -19.81 21.01
C ILE A 1025 -4.94 -19.81 19.48
N THR A 1026 -4.69 -20.97 18.85
CA THR A 1026 -4.51 -21.08 17.38
C THR A 1026 -5.59 -20.33 16.56
N PRO A 1027 -6.91 -20.43 16.85
CA PRO A 1027 -7.92 -19.70 16.07
C PRO A 1027 -7.76 -18.17 16.10
N MET A 1028 -7.22 -17.61 17.18
CA MET A 1028 -6.95 -16.18 17.30
C MET A 1028 -5.75 -15.77 16.45
N VAL A 1029 -4.71 -16.62 16.39
CA VAL A 1029 -3.56 -16.43 15.49
C VAL A 1029 -4.00 -16.52 14.02
N ASP A 1030 -4.85 -17.47 13.69
CA ASP A 1030 -5.40 -17.61 12.32
C ASP A 1030 -6.23 -16.38 11.93
N LEU A 1031 -7.05 -15.85 12.85
CA LEU A 1031 -7.80 -14.61 12.63
C LEU A 1031 -6.88 -13.41 12.47
N PHE A 1032 -5.82 -13.30 13.28
CA PHE A 1032 -4.82 -12.24 13.15
C PHE A 1032 -4.09 -12.30 11.80
N LEU A 1033 -3.73 -13.50 11.33
CA LEU A 1033 -3.16 -13.70 9.99
C LEU A 1033 -4.13 -13.25 8.90
N LEU A 1034 -5.41 -13.65 8.97
CA LEU A 1034 -6.42 -13.23 7.98
C LEU A 1034 -6.64 -11.71 7.99
N ALA A 1035 -6.68 -11.10 9.18
CA ALA A 1035 -6.82 -9.66 9.33
C ALA A 1035 -5.59 -8.89 8.81
N SER A 1036 -4.39 -9.50 8.80
CA SER A 1036 -3.16 -8.90 8.28
C SER A 1036 -3.07 -8.86 6.74
N LEU A 1037 -3.94 -9.57 6.02
CA LEU A 1037 -3.88 -9.68 4.55
C LEU A 1037 -4.14 -8.35 3.82
N PRO A 1038 -5.19 -7.56 4.14
CA PRO A 1038 -5.49 -6.32 3.42
C PRO A 1038 -4.43 -5.24 3.60
N PHE A 1039 -3.73 -5.25 4.75
CA PHE A 1039 -2.79 -4.20 5.15
C PHE A 1039 -1.32 -4.53 4.83
N GLY A 1040 -1.04 -5.62 4.11
CA GLY A 1040 0.33 -6.00 3.69
C GLY A 1040 1.23 -6.53 4.82
N THR A 1041 0.79 -6.51 6.08
CA THR A 1041 1.55 -6.98 7.25
C THR A 1041 1.75 -8.49 7.31
N TRP A 1042 1.01 -9.25 6.49
CA TRP A 1042 1.17 -10.71 6.35
C TRP A 1042 2.61 -11.15 6.02
N ARG A 1043 3.40 -10.30 5.36
CA ARG A 1043 4.82 -10.56 5.05
C ARG A 1043 5.66 -10.79 6.31
N ALA A 1044 5.34 -10.10 7.40
CA ALA A 1044 6.03 -10.25 8.68
C ALA A 1044 5.57 -11.50 9.46
N VAL A 1045 4.34 -11.96 9.24
CA VAL A 1045 3.76 -13.15 9.91
C VAL A 1045 4.16 -14.44 9.19
N LEU A 1046 4.35 -14.38 7.87
CA LEU A 1046 4.67 -15.53 7.02
C LEU A 1046 5.87 -16.38 7.50
N PRO A 1047 7.01 -15.81 7.94
CA PRO A 1047 8.14 -16.59 8.44
C PRO A 1047 7.78 -17.51 9.61
N PHE A 1048 6.90 -17.06 10.52
CA PHE A 1048 6.45 -17.86 11.65
C PHE A 1048 5.61 -19.04 11.17
N VAL A 1049 4.63 -18.80 10.29
CA VAL A 1049 3.77 -19.84 9.71
C VAL A 1049 4.60 -20.89 8.96
N VAL A 1050 5.52 -20.45 8.11
CA VAL A 1050 6.43 -21.33 7.36
C VAL A 1050 7.31 -22.14 8.31
N THR A 1051 7.86 -21.52 9.36
CA THR A 1051 8.68 -22.22 10.36
C THR A 1051 7.88 -23.30 11.09
N PHE A 1052 6.66 -22.98 11.55
CA PHE A 1052 5.76 -23.94 12.20
C PHE A 1052 5.46 -25.15 11.31
N LEU A 1053 5.03 -24.89 10.06
CA LEU A 1053 4.71 -25.96 9.10
C LEU A 1053 5.94 -26.79 8.73
N SER A 1054 7.10 -26.15 8.60
CA SER A 1054 8.36 -26.84 8.32
C SER A 1054 8.75 -27.77 9.47
N MET A 1055 8.65 -27.32 10.73
CA MET A 1055 8.93 -28.17 11.90
C MET A 1055 8.00 -29.38 11.97
N ASP A 1056 6.72 -29.21 11.63
CA ASP A 1056 5.76 -30.31 11.58
C ASP A 1056 6.09 -31.35 10.51
N VAL A 1057 6.46 -30.89 9.31
CA VAL A 1057 6.86 -31.76 8.20
C VAL A 1057 8.14 -32.50 8.56
N ILE A 1058 9.12 -31.85 9.18
CA ILE A 1058 10.36 -32.47 9.66
C ILE A 1058 10.06 -33.57 10.69
N LEU A 1059 9.24 -33.26 11.70
CA LEU A 1059 8.88 -34.22 12.74
C LEU A 1059 8.10 -35.42 12.16
N ALA A 1060 7.15 -35.15 11.27
CA ALA A 1060 6.38 -36.20 10.59
C ALA A 1060 7.24 -37.07 9.67
N THR A 1061 8.21 -36.47 9.00
CA THR A 1061 9.17 -37.18 8.14
C THR A 1061 10.07 -38.08 8.98
N LEU A 1062 10.63 -37.56 10.08
CA LEU A 1062 11.43 -38.35 11.00
C LEU A 1062 10.62 -39.52 11.59
N ALA A 1063 9.38 -39.28 11.99
CA ALA A 1063 8.49 -40.32 12.50
C ALA A 1063 8.28 -41.44 11.46
N CYS A 1064 8.03 -41.07 10.19
CA CYS A 1064 7.89 -42.04 9.11
C CYS A 1064 9.19 -42.85 8.88
N ILE A 1065 10.36 -42.20 8.92
CA ILE A 1065 11.67 -42.87 8.78
C ILE A 1065 11.88 -43.88 9.92
N LEU A 1066 11.66 -43.47 11.16
CA LEU A 1066 11.87 -44.31 12.34
C LEU A 1066 10.90 -45.50 12.40
N GLU A 1067 9.67 -45.31 11.92
CA GLU A 1067 8.64 -46.36 11.86
C GLU A 1067 8.66 -47.18 10.55
N ARG A 1068 9.61 -46.90 9.64
CA ARG A 1068 9.74 -47.54 8.31
C ARG A 1068 8.47 -47.41 7.46
N GLU A 1069 7.77 -46.29 7.59
CA GLU A 1069 6.60 -45.93 6.77
C GLU A 1069 7.04 -45.05 5.59
N PRO A 1070 6.31 -45.06 4.45
CA PRO A 1070 6.62 -44.19 3.31
C PRO A 1070 6.63 -42.70 3.68
N ILE A 1071 7.71 -41.99 3.37
CA ILE A 1071 7.90 -40.57 3.69
C ILE A 1071 6.81 -39.69 3.04
N THR A 1072 6.25 -40.12 1.91
CA THR A 1072 5.12 -39.44 1.26
C THR A 1072 3.90 -39.27 2.18
N ARG A 1073 3.76 -40.10 3.22
CA ARG A 1073 2.71 -39.97 4.22
C ARG A 1073 2.90 -38.74 5.12
N ALA A 1074 4.14 -38.28 5.34
CA ALA A 1074 4.44 -37.12 6.18
C ALA A 1074 3.81 -35.84 5.63
N TRP A 1075 3.75 -35.66 4.31
CA TRP A 1075 3.14 -34.51 3.65
C TRP A 1075 1.65 -34.32 3.98
N ARG A 1076 0.95 -35.37 4.45
CA ARG A 1076 -0.44 -35.27 4.92
C ARG A 1076 -0.58 -34.37 6.15
N ILE A 1077 0.50 -34.05 6.85
CA ILE A 1077 0.48 -33.12 7.99
C ILE A 1077 -0.03 -31.73 7.58
N LEU A 1078 0.26 -31.28 6.35
CA LEU A 1078 -0.17 -29.96 5.85
C LEU A 1078 -1.71 -29.86 5.68
N PRO A 1079 -2.41 -30.73 4.92
CA PRO A 1079 -3.87 -30.67 4.86
C PRO A 1079 -4.53 -31.03 6.20
N MET A 1080 -3.86 -31.82 7.05
CA MET A 1080 -4.31 -32.07 8.43
C MET A 1080 -4.31 -30.76 9.25
N ARG A 1081 -3.37 -29.85 9.04
CA ARG A 1081 -3.35 -28.54 9.73
C ARG A 1081 -4.57 -27.68 9.40
N LEU A 1082 -5.08 -27.73 8.17
CA LEU A 1082 -6.24 -26.94 7.75
C LEU A 1082 -7.58 -27.54 8.19
N ILE A 1083 -7.72 -28.86 8.14
CA ILE A 1083 -9.02 -29.55 8.38
C ILE A 1083 -9.14 -30.08 9.81
N TYR A 1084 -8.06 -30.67 10.33
CA TYR A 1084 -8.07 -31.42 11.58
C TYR A 1084 -7.83 -30.52 12.79
N ARG A 1085 -7.01 -29.46 12.64
CA ARG A 1085 -6.65 -28.55 13.75
C ARG A 1085 -7.83 -27.70 14.24
N PRO A 1086 -8.67 -27.08 13.39
CA PRO A 1086 -9.85 -26.37 13.87
C PRO A 1086 -10.81 -27.27 14.67
N MET A 1087 -10.96 -28.53 14.24
CA MET A 1087 -11.73 -29.53 14.98
C MET A 1087 -11.10 -29.83 16.35
N LEU A 1088 -9.77 -29.99 16.44
CA LEU A 1088 -9.09 -30.16 17.73
C LEU A 1088 -9.24 -28.94 18.64
N SER A 1089 -9.09 -27.72 18.11
CA SER A 1089 -9.33 -26.48 18.87
C SER A 1089 -10.76 -26.41 19.39
N TYR A 1090 -11.76 -26.78 18.58
CA TYR A 1090 -13.14 -26.92 19.05
C TYR A 1090 -13.29 -27.93 20.20
N CYS A 1091 -12.67 -29.12 20.08
CA CYS A 1091 -12.70 -30.13 21.13
C CYS A 1091 -12.04 -29.67 22.43
N ILE A 1092 -10.90 -28.95 22.35
CA ILE A 1092 -10.19 -28.38 23.51
C ILE A 1092 -11.04 -27.30 24.18
N TRP A 1093 -11.58 -26.35 23.43
CA TRP A 1093 -12.48 -25.32 23.97
C TRP A 1093 -13.71 -25.93 24.62
N LYS A 1094 -14.31 -26.93 23.98
CA LYS A 1094 -15.43 -27.69 24.56
C LYS A 1094 -15.04 -28.39 25.86
N ALA A 1095 -13.82 -28.95 25.95
CA ALA A 1095 -13.30 -29.59 27.16
C ALA A 1095 -13.08 -28.57 28.28
N ILE A 1096 -12.45 -27.43 27.99
CA ILE A 1096 -12.26 -26.32 28.95
C ILE A 1096 -13.60 -25.82 29.47
N LEU A 1097 -14.57 -25.54 28.59
CA LEU A 1097 -15.90 -25.09 28.98
C LEU A 1097 -16.64 -26.13 29.84
N ARG A 1098 -16.50 -27.43 29.55
CA ARG A 1098 -17.10 -28.50 30.36
C ARG A 1098 -16.42 -28.65 31.72
N ALA A 1099 -15.10 -28.42 31.80
CA ALA A 1099 -14.35 -28.44 33.05
C ALA A 1099 -14.77 -27.27 33.95
N ILE A 1100 -14.90 -26.07 33.38
CA ILE A 1100 -15.43 -24.91 34.08
C ILE A 1100 -16.87 -25.14 34.56
N LYS A 1101 -17.71 -25.79 33.75
CA LYS A 1101 -19.09 -26.16 34.12
C LYS A 1101 -19.20 -27.21 35.22
N GLY A 1102 -18.11 -27.91 35.53
CA GLY A 1102 -18.13 -29.06 36.45
C GLY A 1102 -19.07 -30.17 36.00
N ALA A 1103 -19.29 -30.32 34.69
CA ALA A 1103 -20.21 -31.30 34.14
C ALA A 1103 -19.56 -32.68 34.08
N TRP A 1104 -20.24 -33.71 34.58
CA TRP A 1104 -19.82 -35.10 34.41
C TRP A 1104 -19.94 -35.52 32.94
N VAL A 1105 -18.96 -36.27 32.45
CA VAL A 1105 -18.93 -36.83 31.10
C VAL A 1105 -18.81 -38.34 31.23
N SER A 1106 -19.85 -39.06 30.80
CA SER A 1106 -19.84 -40.53 30.81
C SER A 1106 -19.06 -41.11 29.63
N TRP A 1107 -18.70 -42.38 29.76
CA TRP A 1107 -18.13 -43.18 28.68
C TRP A 1107 -19.16 -43.35 27.55
N GLY A 1108 -19.00 -42.58 26.47
CA GLY A 1108 -19.91 -42.58 25.31
C GLY A 1108 -19.46 -43.53 24.20
N LYS A 1109 -20.42 -44.25 23.60
CA LYS A 1109 -20.24 -45.23 22.52
C LYS A 1109 -19.66 -44.64 21.23
N LEU A 1110 -18.72 -45.37 20.61
CA LEU A 1110 -18.26 -45.20 19.23
C LEU A 1110 -18.85 -46.35 18.39
N GLU A 1111 -19.35 -46.09 17.18
CA GLU A 1111 -19.81 -47.15 16.27
C GLU A 1111 -18.59 -47.87 15.67
N ARG A 1112 -18.56 -49.21 15.78
CA ARG A 1112 -17.50 -50.07 15.25
C ARG A 1112 -17.90 -50.73 13.94
N THR A 1113 -16.95 -50.81 13.01
CA THR A 1113 -17.11 -51.33 11.66
C THR A 1113 -16.49 -52.72 11.46
N ALA A 1114 -15.68 -53.20 12.42
CA ALA A 1114 -14.97 -54.48 12.34
C ALA A 1114 -14.11 -54.61 11.07
N SER A 1115 -13.46 -53.51 10.68
CA SER A 1115 -12.75 -53.38 9.39
C SER A 1115 -11.22 -53.52 9.49
N VAL A 1116 -10.69 -53.83 10.68
CA VAL A 1116 -9.25 -54.08 10.89
C VAL A 1116 -8.88 -55.42 10.25
N PRO A 1117 -7.95 -55.46 9.27
CA PRO A 1117 -7.53 -56.72 8.67
C PRO A 1117 -6.73 -57.54 9.67
N VAL A 1118 -7.15 -58.80 9.89
CA VAL A 1118 -6.37 -59.79 10.64
C VAL A 1118 -5.13 -60.10 9.81
N ARG A 1119 -3.99 -59.53 10.18
CA ARG A 1119 -2.70 -59.88 9.58
C ARG A 1119 -2.09 -60.99 10.41
N ALA A 1120 -2.02 -62.19 9.81
CA ALA A 1120 -1.34 -63.35 10.35
C ALA A 1120 0.15 -63.07 10.60
#